data_AF-A0A1J5WIH2-F1
#
_entry.id   AF-A0A1J5WIH2-F1
#
_cell.length_a   1.000
_cell.length_b   1.000
_cell.length_c   1.000
_cell.angle_alpha   90.00
_cell.angle_beta   90.00
_cell.angle_gamma   90.00
#
_symmetry.space_group_name_H-M   'P 1'
#
loop_
_entity.id
_entity.type
_entity.pdbx_description
1 polymer ?
#
loop_
_entity_poly.entity_id
_entity_poly.type
_entity_poly.pdbx_seq_one_letter_code
_entity_poly.pdbx_strand_id
1 'polypeptide(L)'
;MFDLAQESFAKQGDRFFLEENGGVLIVSEAVLKKEHEEIQKKREILFLEREKVLEVVKQRVMKEVMQKEQERHKELEEKGIFGTEKRDFSGVMCMGCGDEPMDGVFVFPLCEEVHHYACLECLDIVIENNHLLVCPTCEANGDSFGMDEYRKTISGNEEVSAPAANLQAPASFSLTRDLPNEAVLLTEKTTVTLKNIEISEKLFFVLLEKTRVTVGENFSITGHARNEDCIREHGMMGETPFCLKRNVAVSPLALENIERMAPNSIGCSLKFFEFSDTGLINILPKLRIHGDSEIGWFSVTASEEAHVAEVLKQENPFCVGRVKNMNLEDYAVGVITKMSLKDCGIEYLSLHASEEAHVAAVLAQEKPFCVGRVKKMWLREYAVCVITKMSLKDCEIEVLVLDASEEAHVAEVPKQEKPFCLGRVKDMHLWDYAVGAITKMSLKDCEIEILSLTAPRKEHVAEVLKQENPFCVGRVKNMRFEDYAVCVITKMSLKDCEIEYLYLTASEEAHVAEVLAQENPFCVWRVKKMKLAGYAASVITKMSLKDCEIEYLELYAREEAQENPFCVGRVKKMVLGGYAVCVLTKMSLEDFEFEYLGLYANEEAHVAAVLAQEKPFCVGGVKEMALGGYAVCVLTKMSLKDCEIGTLWLNANEEEHVAGILKQEKPFCVGRVKYMYLWDYAVGVITKMSLKDCEIERLNLTAREEAHVAAVLAQKKPFCVGRVKDMNLKEYAVSVITKMTIHGDNTMEDFVLRGHEDCFSKIIGEGDNSIELGRIRTDGLCVPEKIKRKLRYTLVDGEGKEVLEEEEPGQRGNLLE
;
A
#
# COMPACT_ATOMS: atom_id res chain seq x y z
N MET A 1 -45.78 -7.30 15.56
CA MET A 1 -45.62 -6.31 16.65
C MET A 1 -44.55 -5.35 16.17
N PHE A 2 -44.95 -4.26 15.52
CA PHE A 2 -44.02 -3.27 14.97
C PHE A 2 -43.44 -2.44 16.11
N ASP A 3 -42.13 -2.22 16.09
CA ASP A 3 -41.42 -1.47 17.12
C ASP A 3 -41.58 0.03 16.80
N LEU A 4 -42.43 0.74 17.56
CA LEU A 4 -42.69 2.18 17.42
C LEU A 4 -41.41 3.03 17.49
N ALA A 5 -40.32 2.47 18.03
CA ALA A 5 -38.99 3.08 18.01
C ALA A 5 -38.32 3.12 16.62
N GLN A 6 -38.80 2.35 15.63
CA GLN A 6 -38.26 2.34 14.26
C GLN A 6 -38.75 3.50 13.38
N GLU A 7 -39.97 4.02 13.59
CA GLU A 7 -40.52 5.10 12.75
C GLU A 7 -40.08 6.50 13.21
N SER A 8 -39.83 6.70 14.51
CA SER A 8 -39.38 7.99 15.03
C SER A 8 -37.89 8.24 14.81
N PHE A 9 -37.54 9.44 14.36
CA PHE A 9 -36.13 9.80 14.20
C PHE A 9 -35.54 10.39 15.50
N ALA A 10 -36.37 10.91 16.42
CA ALA A 10 -35.99 11.41 17.73
C ALA A 10 -37.14 11.26 18.75
N LYS A 11 -36.82 11.29 20.04
CA LYS A 11 -37.77 11.09 21.16
C LYS A 11 -37.52 12.09 22.29
N GLN A 12 -38.57 12.53 22.98
CA GLN A 12 -38.49 13.35 24.18
C GLN A 12 -39.58 12.92 25.18
N GLY A 13 -39.21 12.22 26.26
CA GLY A 13 -40.18 11.69 27.23
C GLY A 13 -41.15 10.70 26.59
N ASP A 14 -42.45 11.02 26.60
CA ASP A 14 -43.52 10.27 25.93
C ASP A 14 -43.80 10.78 24.49
N ARG A 15 -42.96 11.67 23.95
CA ARG A 15 -43.13 12.31 22.64
C ARG A 15 -42.17 11.76 21.61
N PHE A 16 -42.65 11.66 20.38
CA PHE A 16 -41.90 11.19 19.23
C PHE A 16 -41.89 12.26 18.14
N PHE A 17 -40.75 12.38 17.47
CA PHE A 17 -40.56 13.20 16.28
C PHE A 17 -40.55 12.28 15.05
N LEU A 18 -41.54 12.48 14.17
CA LEU A 18 -41.69 11.79 12.91
C LEU A 18 -41.34 12.75 11.76
N GLU A 19 -40.65 12.25 10.75
CA GLU A 19 -40.40 12.99 9.52
C GLU A 19 -41.53 12.70 8.54
N GLU A 20 -42.32 13.71 8.20
CA GLU A 20 -43.48 13.61 7.32
C GLU A 20 -43.21 14.32 5.99
N ASN A 21 -43.96 13.95 4.94
CA ASN A 21 -43.92 14.59 3.63
C ASN A 21 -44.39 16.05 3.72
N GLY A 22 -43.50 16.95 4.15
CA GLY A 22 -43.75 18.39 4.29
C GLY A 22 -43.36 18.99 5.65
N GLY A 23 -42.85 18.21 6.60
CA GLY A 23 -42.56 18.75 7.93
C GLY A 23 -42.04 17.75 8.98
N VAL A 24 -41.99 18.22 10.22
CA VAL A 24 -41.69 17.44 11.42
C VAL A 24 -42.95 17.35 12.26
N LEU A 25 -43.44 16.13 12.47
CA LEU A 25 -44.62 15.86 13.28
C LEU A 25 -44.19 15.46 14.70
N ILE A 26 -44.70 16.19 15.70
CA ILE A 26 -44.50 15.93 17.13
C ILE A 26 -45.78 15.31 17.67
N VAL A 27 -45.72 14.10 18.21
CA VAL A 27 -46.90 13.38 18.73
C VAL A 27 -46.59 12.63 20.03
N SER A 28 -47.61 12.38 20.85
CA SER A 28 -47.46 11.52 22.03
C SER A 28 -47.53 10.04 21.65
N GLU A 29 -46.91 9.20 22.48
CA GLU A 29 -47.02 7.75 22.42
C GLU A 29 -48.48 7.29 22.42
N ALA A 30 -49.33 7.96 23.22
CA ALA A 30 -50.74 7.61 23.35
C ALA A 30 -51.54 7.90 22.06
N VAL A 31 -51.28 9.02 21.40
CA VAL A 31 -51.91 9.38 20.12
C VAL A 31 -51.41 8.43 19.02
N LEU A 32 -50.09 8.22 18.95
CA LEU A 32 -49.45 7.38 17.93
C LEU A 32 -49.90 5.91 18.04
N LYS A 33 -50.06 5.35 19.25
CA LYS A 33 -50.63 4.00 19.45
C LYS A 33 -52.09 3.88 19.02
N LYS A 34 -52.92 4.88 19.34
CA LYS A 34 -54.34 4.87 18.99
C LYS A 34 -54.54 4.96 17.47
N GLU A 35 -53.76 5.81 16.80
CA GLU A 35 -53.81 5.98 15.36
C GLU A 35 -53.23 4.76 14.63
N HIS A 36 -52.18 4.13 15.14
CA HIS A 36 -51.66 2.87 14.59
C HIS A 36 -52.72 1.78 14.58
N GLU A 37 -53.52 1.62 15.65
CA GLU A 37 -54.64 0.67 15.67
C GLU A 37 -55.74 0.98 14.64
N GLU A 38 -56.01 2.26 14.39
CA GLU A 38 -56.99 2.70 13.37
C GLU A 38 -56.46 2.57 11.94
N ILE A 39 -55.18 2.89 11.71
CA ILE A 39 -54.49 2.71 10.43
C ILE A 39 -54.39 1.22 10.09
N GLN A 40 -54.08 0.36 11.07
CA GLN A 40 -54.05 -1.08 10.86
C GLN A 40 -55.42 -1.63 10.47
N LYS A 41 -56.49 -1.21 11.14
CA LYS A 41 -57.87 -1.57 10.74
C LYS A 41 -58.23 -1.08 9.34
N LYS A 42 -57.84 0.15 8.98
CA LYS A 42 -58.07 0.68 7.63
C LYS A 42 -57.26 -0.08 6.57
N ARG A 43 -56.00 -0.42 6.85
CA ARG A 43 -55.16 -1.25 5.97
C ARG A 43 -55.79 -2.62 5.75
N GLU A 44 -56.28 -3.28 6.80
CA GLU A 44 -57.00 -4.56 6.69
C GLU A 44 -58.28 -4.45 5.84
N ILE A 45 -59.05 -3.35 5.98
CA ILE A 45 -60.24 -3.09 5.16
C ILE A 45 -59.88 -2.86 3.69
N LEU A 46 -58.88 -2.01 3.42
CA LEU A 46 -58.40 -1.71 2.07
C LEU A 46 -57.82 -2.96 1.40
N PHE A 47 -57.11 -3.80 2.16
CA PHE A 47 -56.59 -5.09 1.68
C PHE A 47 -57.74 -5.99 1.19
N LEU A 48 -58.80 -6.14 1.99
CA LEU A 48 -59.99 -6.93 1.62
C LEU A 48 -60.78 -6.32 0.45
N GLU A 49 -60.81 -4.99 0.31
CA GLU A 49 -61.45 -4.32 -0.83
C GLU A 49 -60.66 -4.53 -2.12
N ARG A 50 -59.32 -4.38 -2.07
CA ARG A 50 -58.44 -4.63 -3.22
C ARG A 50 -58.53 -6.08 -3.67
N GLU A 51 -58.53 -7.02 -2.72
CA GLU A 51 -58.73 -8.44 -3.00
C GLU A 51 -60.01 -8.70 -3.80
N LYS A 52 -61.13 -8.12 -3.37
CA LYS A 52 -62.42 -8.27 -4.08
C LYS A 52 -62.39 -7.71 -5.50
N VAL A 53 -61.78 -6.54 -5.71
CA VAL A 53 -61.70 -5.91 -7.04
C VAL A 53 -60.81 -6.74 -7.97
N LEU A 54 -59.64 -7.16 -7.47
CA LEU A 54 -58.70 -7.95 -8.24
C LEU A 54 -59.20 -9.37 -8.51
N GLU A 55 -60.01 -9.97 -7.63
CA GLU A 55 -60.65 -11.26 -7.87
C GLU A 55 -61.59 -11.20 -9.09
N VAL A 56 -62.32 -10.09 -9.28
CA VAL A 56 -63.16 -9.89 -10.49
C VAL A 56 -62.31 -9.81 -11.75
N VAL A 57 -61.18 -9.10 -11.70
CA VAL A 57 -60.25 -8.97 -12.83
C VAL A 57 -59.61 -10.32 -13.14
N LYS A 58 -59.12 -11.02 -12.13
CA LYS A 58 -58.54 -12.36 -12.22
C LYS A 58 -59.51 -13.35 -12.86
N GLN A 59 -60.78 -13.36 -12.44
CA GLN A 59 -61.79 -14.23 -13.04
C GLN A 59 -62.04 -13.93 -14.53
N ARG A 60 -62.00 -12.65 -14.92
CA ARG A 60 -62.11 -12.26 -16.34
C ARG A 60 -60.93 -12.78 -17.16
N VAL A 61 -59.71 -12.50 -16.73
CA VAL A 61 -58.47 -12.93 -17.41
C VAL A 61 -58.44 -14.44 -17.55
N MET A 62 -58.72 -15.16 -16.46
CA MET A 62 -58.76 -16.63 -16.47
C MET A 62 -59.80 -17.17 -17.45
N LYS A 63 -60.97 -16.54 -17.55
CA LYS A 63 -62.01 -16.95 -18.50
C LYS A 63 -61.57 -16.73 -19.95
N GLU A 64 -60.93 -15.60 -20.25
CA GLU A 64 -60.42 -15.28 -21.59
C GLU A 64 -59.29 -16.23 -22.01
N VAL A 65 -58.34 -16.53 -21.12
CA VAL A 65 -57.26 -17.49 -21.39
C VAL A 65 -57.79 -18.91 -21.59
N MET A 66 -58.71 -19.35 -20.74
CA MET A 66 -59.34 -20.67 -20.88
C MET A 66 -60.08 -20.80 -22.21
N GLN A 67 -60.70 -19.72 -22.69
CA GLN A 67 -61.38 -19.70 -23.99
C GLN A 67 -60.37 -19.75 -25.15
N LYS A 68 -59.30 -18.94 -25.12
CA LYS A 68 -58.20 -18.99 -26.10
C LYS A 68 -57.56 -20.38 -26.17
N GLU A 69 -57.34 -21.04 -25.03
CA GLU A 69 -56.78 -22.39 -24.98
C GLU A 69 -57.75 -23.43 -25.55
N GLN A 70 -59.06 -23.30 -25.31
CA GLN A 70 -60.07 -24.16 -25.96
C GLN A 70 -60.09 -24.00 -27.48
N GLU A 71 -60.01 -22.76 -27.98
CA GLU A 71 -59.95 -22.46 -29.41
C GLU A 71 -58.66 -23.00 -30.05
N ARG A 72 -57.51 -22.80 -29.38
CA ARG A 72 -56.20 -23.34 -29.80
C ARG A 72 -56.22 -24.86 -29.86
N HIS A 73 -56.78 -25.52 -28.86
CA HIS A 73 -56.93 -26.98 -28.86
C HIS A 73 -57.81 -27.47 -30.00
N LYS A 74 -58.92 -26.79 -30.27
CA LYS A 74 -59.82 -27.13 -31.37
C LYS A 74 -59.13 -26.95 -32.73
N GLU A 75 -58.35 -25.89 -32.92
CA GLU A 75 -57.53 -25.72 -34.14
C GLU A 75 -56.44 -26.79 -34.30
N LEU A 76 -55.80 -27.21 -33.20
CA LEU A 76 -54.76 -28.24 -33.23
C LEU A 76 -55.35 -29.62 -33.54
N GLU A 77 -56.55 -29.92 -33.04
CA GLU A 77 -57.33 -31.12 -33.39
C GLU A 77 -57.72 -31.12 -34.87
N GLU A 78 -58.16 -29.98 -35.42
CA GLU A 78 -58.49 -29.84 -36.86
C GLU A 78 -57.26 -29.98 -37.77
N LYS A 79 -56.07 -29.63 -37.28
CA LYS A 79 -54.78 -29.79 -37.99
C LYS A 79 -54.14 -31.19 -37.83
N GLY A 80 -54.81 -32.12 -37.14
CA GLY A 80 -54.38 -33.51 -36.98
C GLY A 80 -53.21 -33.71 -36.00
N ILE A 81 -52.92 -32.74 -35.14
CA ILE A 81 -51.86 -32.82 -34.12
C ILE A 81 -52.50 -33.27 -32.81
N PHE A 82 -52.42 -34.57 -32.50
CA PHE A 82 -52.93 -35.13 -31.25
C PHE A 82 -51.80 -35.25 -30.20
N GLY A 83 -52.05 -34.81 -28.96
CA GLY A 83 -51.18 -35.07 -27.80
C GLY A 83 -50.55 -33.87 -27.09
N THR A 84 -50.87 -32.62 -27.44
CA THR A 84 -50.48 -31.46 -26.61
C THR A 84 -51.32 -31.44 -25.33
N GLU A 85 -50.67 -31.40 -24.17
CA GLU A 85 -51.35 -31.27 -22.86
C GLU A 85 -51.97 -29.87 -22.71
N LYS A 86 -53.16 -29.79 -22.11
CA LYS A 86 -53.75 -28.52 -21.68
C LYS A 86 -52.84 -27.90 -20.60
N ARG A 87 -52.65 -26.57 -20.62
CA ARG A 87 -51.97 -25.90 -19.50
C ARG A 87 -52.72 -26.21 -18.21
N ASP A 88 -51.99 -26.74 -17.24
CA ASP A 88 -52.49 -26.94 -15.88
C ASP A 88 -52.40 -25.60 -15.13
N PHE A 89 -53.53 -25.16 -14.58
CA PHE A 89 -53.63 -23.94 -13.78
C PHE A 89 -53.74 -24.25 -12.28
N SER A 90 -53.57 -25.52 -11.87
CA SER A 90 -53.56 -25.93 -10.47
C SER A 90 -52.14 -25.94 -9.90
N GLY A 91 -51.96 -25.43 -8.67
CA GLY A 91 -50.65 -25.39 -7.98
C GLY A 91 -49.80 -24.14 -8.23
N VAL A 92 -50.39 -22.96 -8.12
CA VAL A 92 -49.72 -21.68 -8.42
C VAL A 92 -48.99 -21.11 -7.19
N MET A 93 -47.68 -20.90 -7.26
CA MET A 93 -46.90 -20.22 -6.21
C MET A 93 -46.80 -18.70 -6.45
N CYS A 94 -46.67 -17.93 -5.37
CA CYS A 94 -46.33 -16.50 -5.48
C CYS A 94 -44.86 -16.34 -5.91
N MET A 95 -44.60 -15.59 -6.98
CA MET A 95 -43.25 -15.30 -7.45
C MET A 95 -42.41 -14.50 -6.44
N GLY A 96 -43.04 -13.59 -5.67
CA GLY A 96 -42.34 -12.67 -4.78
C GLY A 96 -41.83 -13.33 -3.50
N CYS A 97 -42.66 -14.14 -2.83
CA CYS A 97 -42.30 -14.81 -1.57
C CYS A 97 -41.95 -16.29 -1.73
N GLY A 98 -42.33 -16.93 -2.85
CA GLY A 98 -42.09 -18.36 -3.08
C GLY A 98 -43.02 -19.30 -2.33
N ASP A 99 -44.01 -18.78 -1.58
CA ASP A 99 -44.95 -19.60 -0.82
C ASP A 99 -46.05 -20.20 -1.71
N GLU A 100 -46.40 -21.45 -1.43
CA GLU A 100 -47.65 -22.05 -1.91
C GLU A 100 -48.82 -21.38 -1.17
N PRO A 101 -49.89 -20.97 -1.87
CA PRO A 101 -51.08 -20.45 -1.22
C PRO A 101 -51.74 -21.59 -0.44
N MET A 102 -51.44 -21.69 0.86
CA MET A 102 -52.23 -22.49 1.80
C MET A 102 -53.70 -22.12 1.63
N ASP A 103 -54.60 -23.10 1.67
CA ASP A 103 -56.05 -22.97 1.42
C ASP A 103 -56.60 -21.59 1.83
N GLY A 104 -56.73 -20.68 0.84
CA GLY A 104 -57.34 -19.36 1.00
C GLY A 104 -56.47 -18.12 0.75
N VAL A 105 -55.16 -18.21 0.45
CA VAL A 105 -54.35 -17.01 0.13
C VAL A 105 -54.60 -16.53 -1.31
N PHE A 106 -55.00 -15.26 -1.46
CA PHE A 106 -55.23 -14.65 -2.77
C PHE A 106 -53.93 -14.36 -3.53
N VAL A 107 -53.86 -14.89 -4.76
CA VAL A 107 -52.79 -14.60 -5.74
C VAL A 107 -53.39 -14.04 -7.03
N PHE A 108 -52.69 -13.09 -7.65
CA PHE A 108 -53.10 -12.36 -8.85
C PHE A 108 -52.10 -12.55 -10.01
N PRO A 109 -52.56 -12.77 -11.26
CA PRO A 109 -51.69 -12.97 -12.40
C PRO A 109 -50.91 -11.70 -12.78
N LEU A 110 -49.63 -11.87 -13.13
CA LEU A 110 -48.73 -10.76 -13.50
C LEU A 110 -48.83 -10.35 -14.98
N CYS A 111 -49.41 -11.19 -15.83
CA CYS A 111 -49.59 -10.95 -17.27
C CYS A 111 -50.93 -11.51 -17.77
N GLU A 112 -51.41 -11.02 -18.92
CA GLU A 112 -52.68 -11.47 -19.53
C GLU A 112 -52.66 -12.95 -19.96
N GLU A 113 -51.47 -13.49 -20.22
CA GLU A 113 -51.26 -14.90 -20.59
C GLU A 113 -51.00 -15.81 -19.38
N VAL A 114 -51.04 -15.25 -18.16
CA VAL A 114 -51.12 -15.98 -16.88
C VAL A 114 -49.91 -16.90 -16.65
N HIS A 115 -48.70 -16.46 -17.00
CA HIS A 115 -47.48 -17.25 -16.80
C HIS A 115 -47.04 -17.32 -15.33
N HIS A 116 -47.26 -16.25 -14.56
CA HIS A 116 -46.79 -16.11 -13.18
C HIS A 116 -47.78 -15.28 -12.36
N TYR A 117 -47.71 -15.41 -11.03
CA TYR A 117 -48.62 -14.78 -10.09
C TYR A 117 -47.87 -14.18 -8.90
N ALA A 118 -48.51 -13.21 -8.25
CA ALA A 118 -48.03 -12.63 -7.00
C ALA A 118 -49.16 -12.54 -5.98
N CYS A 119 -48.84 -12.72 -4.70
CA CYS A 119 -49.78 -12.43 -3.62
C CYS A 119 -49.92 -10.91 -3.43
N LEU A 120 -51.04 -10.51 -2.82
CA LEU A 120 -51.32 -9.11 -2.52
C LEU A 120 -50.20 -8.43 -1.71
N GLU A 121 -49.66 -9.12 -0.70
CA GLU A 121 -48.59 -8.58 0.15
C GLU A 121 -47.32 -8.27 -0.64
N CYS A 122 -46.91 -9.15 -1.55
CA CYS A 122 -45.75 -8.88 -2.41
C CYS A 122 -46.00 -7.73 -3.39
N LEU A 123 -47.24 -7.58 -3.90
CA LEU A 123 -47.61 -6.45 -4.76
C LEU A 123 -47.61 -5.13 -3.98
N ASP A 124 -48.09 -5.12 -2.72
CA ASP A 124 -48.05 -3.96 -1.82
C ASP A 124 -46.60 -3.55 -1.50
N ILE A 125 -45.74 -4.49 -1.08
CA ILE A 125 -44.32 -4.24 -0.74
C ILE A 125 -43.56 -3.63 -1.91
N VAL A 126 -43.83 -4.10 -3.13
CA VAL A 126 -43.12 -3.66 -4.33
C VAL A 126 -43.51 -2.24 -4.72
N ILE A 127 -44.76 -1.85 -4.48
CA ILE A 127 -45.20 -0.45 -4.63
C ILE A 127 -44.62 0.45 -3.53
N GLU A 128 -44.63 0.02 -2.26
CA GLU A 128 -44.07 0.79 -1.15
C GLU A 128 -42.57 1.09 -1.35
N ASN A 129 -41.82 0.18 -2.00
CA ASN A 129 -40.40 0.35 -2.32
C ASN A 129 -40.12 0.91 -3.72
N ASN A 130 -41.14 1.33 -4.48
CA ASN A 130 -41.04 1.89 -5.83
C ASN A 130 -40.36 0.95 -6.86
N HIS A 131 -40.54 -0.36 -6.70
CA HIS A 131 -40.05 -1.42 -7.59
C HIS A 131 -41.16 -1.94 -8.51
N LEU A 132 -40.82 -2.79 -9.49
CA LEU A 132 -41.76 -3.41 -10.42
C LEU A 132 -41.66 -4.93 -10.34
N LEU A 133 -42.80 -5.60 -10.13
CA LEU A 133 -42.90 -7.05 -10.29
C LEU A 133 -43.42 -7.36 -11.69
N VAL A 134 -42.53 -7.77 -12.58
CA VAL A 134 -42.84 -8.08 -13.99
C VAL A 134 -42.81 -9.58 -14.23
N CYS A 135 -43.63 -10.07 -15.16
CA CYS A 135 -43.59 -11.45 -15.58
C CYS A 135 -42.32 -11.71 -16.42
N PRO A 136 -41.37 -12.55 -15.98
CA PRO A 136 -40.11 -12.79 -16.71
C PRO A 136 -40.33 -13.32 -18.14
N THR A 137 -41.40 -14.09 -18.35
CA THR A 137 -41.76 -14.64 -19.65
C THR A 137 -42.23 -13.58 -20.65
N CYS A 138 -42.77 -12.45 -20.16
CA CYS A 138 -43.36 -11.40 -21.00
C CYS A 138 -42.56 -10.08 -20.96
N GLU A 139 -41.47 -10.02 -20.21
CA GLU A 139 -40.68 -8.80 -19.97
C GLU A 139 -40.21 -8.16 -21.29
N ALA A 140 -39.80 -8.95 -22.28
CA ALA A 140 -39.37 -8.47 -23.59
C ALA A 140 -40.49 -7.80 -24.41
N ASN A 141 -41.77 -8.06 -24.07
CA ASN A 141 -42.93 -7.47 -24.74
C ASN A 141 -43.48 -6.22 -24.02
N GLY A 142 -42.87 -5.82 -22.89
CA GLY A 142 -43.32 -4.66 -22.10
C GLY A 142 -44.66 -4.86 -21.39
N ASP A 143 -45.07 -6.11 -21.15
CA ASP A 143 -46.34 -6.42 -20.50
C ASP A 143 -46.27 -6.15 -18.97
N SER A 144 -46.86 -5.03 -18.55
CA SER A 144 -47.03 -4.62 -17.15
C SER A 144 -48.43 -4.87 -16.62
N PHE A 145 -49.25 -5.68 -17.30
CA PHE A 145 -50.67 -5.89 -17.01
C PHE A 145 -50.97 -6.08 -15.51
N GLY A 146 -50.25 -6.99 -14.84
CA GLY A 146 -50.51 -7.30 -13.44
C GLY A 146 -50.35 -6.08 -12.52
N MET A 147 -49.29 -5.32 -12.74
CA MET A 147 -49.00 -4.09 -11.98
C MET A 147 -49.92 -2.94 -12.38
N ASP A 148 -50.34 -2.85 -13.63
CA ASP A 148 -51.24 -1.79 -14.11
C ASP A 148 -52.67 -1.99 -13.60
N GLU A 149 -53.19 -3.22 -13.63
CA GLU A 149 -54.48 -3.56 -13.02
C GLU A 149 -54.42 -3.36 -11.50
N TYR A 150 -53.32 -3.77 -10.86
CA TYR A 150 -53.12 -3.52 -9.44
C TYR A 150 -53.10 -2.02 -9.12
N ARG A 151 -52.35 -1.20 -9.86
CA ARG A 151 -52.34 0.27 -9.71
C ARG A 151 -53.71 0.90 -9.95
N LYS A 152 -54.51 0.38 -10.89
CA LYS A 152 -55.90 0.85 -11.09
C LYS A 152 -56.76 0.63 -9.85
N THR A 153 -56.52 -0.44 -9.08
CA THR A 153 -57.23 -0.68 -7.82
C THR A 153 -56.79 0.24 -6.68
N ILE A 154 -55.59 0.80 -6.76
CA ILE A 154 -55.07 1.78 -5.79
C ILE A 154 -55.53 3.20 -6.15
N SER A 155 -55.64 3.51 -7.45
CA SER A 155 -55.94 4.86 -7.95
C SER A 155 -57.36 5.38 -7.61
N GLY A 156 -58.21 4.55 -6.98
CA GLY A 156 -59.58 4.89 -6.61
C GLY A 156 -59.84 5.15 -5.13
N ASN A 157 -58.90 4.84 -4.23
CA ASN A 157 -59.06 5.05 -2.78
C ASN A 157 -57.82 5.79 -2.25
N GLU A 158 -58.09 6.90 -1.57
CA GLU A 158 -57.12 7.79 -0.92
C GLU A 158 -55.94 7.02 -0.30
N GLU A 159 -54.72 7.50 -0.57
CA GLU A 159 -53.56 7.21 0.27
C GLU A 159 -54.00 7.28 1.74
N VAL A 160 -53.56 6.33 2.56
CA VAL A 160 -53.71 6.43 4.01
C VAL A 160 -52.86 7.62 4.44
N SER A 161 -53.44 8.81 4.34
CA SER A 161 -52.80 10.06 4.69
C SER A 161 -52.40 9.96 6.15
N ALA A 162 -51.11 10.11 6.39
CA ALA A 162 -50.53 10.24 7.71
C ALA A 162 -51.28 11.31 8.54
N PRO A 163 -51.14 11.32 9.88
CA PRO A 163 -51.92 12.17 10.81
C PRO A 163 -51.86 13.68 10.51
N ALA A 164 -50.95 14.11 9.63
CA ALA A 164 -50.68 15.48 9.25
C ALA A 164 -51.83 16.22 8.52
N ALA A 165 -52.74 15.53 7.82
CA ALA A 165 -53.68 16.19 6.89
C ALA A 165 -54.68 17.18 7.53
N ASN A 166 -54.91 17.10 8.85
CA ASN A 166 -55.85 17.96 9.58
C ASN A 166 -55.18 18.92 10.59
N LEU A 167 -53.84 18.93 10.70
CA LEU A 167 -53.13 19.78 11.66
C LEU A 167 -52.73 21.11 11.02
N GLN A 168 -53.16 22.24 11.61
CA GLN A 168 -52.68 23.56 11.20
C GLN A 168 -51.25 23.80 11.73
N ALA A 169 -50.31 24.07 10.82
CA ALA A 169 -48.94 24.38 11.18
C ALA A 169 -48.87 25.78 11.85
N PRO A 170 -48.26 25.91 13.05
CA PRO A 170 -48.10 27.21 13.70
C PRO A 170 -47.11 28.08 12.92
N ALA A 171 -47.31 29.40 12.94
CA ALA A 171 -46.38 30.35 12.33
C ALA A 171 -45.04 30.42 13.08
N SER A 172 -45.08 30.30 14.40
CA SER A 172 -43.89 30.30 15.28
C SER A 172 -44.02 29.20 16.33
N PHE A 173 -42.91 28.53 16.63
CA PHE A 173 -42.84 27.47 17.62
C PHE A 173 -41.56 27.62 18.45
N SER A 174 -41.67 27.71 19.78
CA SER A 174 -40.51 27.72 20.66
C SER A 174 -40.25 26.28 21.12
N LEU A 175 -39.10 25.72 20.76
CA LEU A 175 -38.75 24.37 21.19
C LEU A 175 -38.28 24.41 22.65
N THR A 176 -38.91 23.59 23.50
CA THR A 176 -38.61 23.47 24.94
C THR A 176 -38.63 21.99 25.35
N ARG A 177 -38.18 21.69 26.57
CA ARG A 177 -38.29 20.32 27.14
C ARG A 177 -39.75 19.88 27.30
N ASP A 178 -40.60 20.83 27.70
CA ASP A 178 -42.03 20.61 27.92
C ASP A 178 -42.78 20.79 26.59
N LEU A 179 -42.83 19.73 25.81
CA LEU A 179 -43.54 19.69 24.52
C LEU A 179 -45.06 19.67 24.72
N PRO A 180 -45.84 20.20 23.76
CA PRO A 180 -47.30 20.25 23.85
C PRO A 180 -47.93 18.86 23.89
N ASN A 181 -49.09 18.77 24.57
CA ASN A 181 -49.85 17.53 24.67
C ASN A 181 -50.50 17.10 23.36
N GLU A 182 -50.84 18.06 22.51
CA GLU A 182 -51.48 17.86 21.21
C GLU A 182 -50.45 17.59 20.11
N ALA A 183 -50.87 16.92 19.04
CA ALA A 183 -50.04 16.69 17.86
C ALA A 183 -49.73 18.02 17.16
N VAL A 184 -48.47 18.26 16.81
CA VAL A 184 -48.02 19.50 16.14
C VAL A 184 -47.20 19.17 14.91
N LEU A 185 -47.61 19.73 13.77
CA LEU A 185 -46.86 19.64 12.51
C LEU A 185 -46.07 20.94 12.29
N LEU A 186 -44.74 20.84 12.28
CA LEU A 186 -43.83 21.93 11.94
C LEU A 186 -43.47 21.85 10.46
N THR A 187 -43.62 22.94 9.71
CA THR A 187 -43.38 22.96 8.25
C THR A 187 -42.35 24.01 7.88
N GLU A 188 -42.03 24.15 6.59
CA GLU A 188 -41.14 25.20 6.07
C GLU A 188 -41.62 26.64 6.38
N LYS A 189 -42.91 26.80 6.68
CA LYS A 189 -43.52 28.08 7.07
C LYS A 189 -43.41 28.35 8.58
N THR A 190 -43.14 27.32 9.36
CA THR A 190 -43.02 27.41 10.82
C THR A 190 -41.63 27.89 11.20
N THR A 191 -41.56 28.95 12.00
CA THR A 191 -40.30 29.44 12.57
C THR A 191 -40.06 28.82 13.94
N VAL A 192 -39.09 27.92 14.02
CA VAL A 192 -38.67 27.21 15.23
C VAL A 192 -37.58 28.01 15.94
N THR A 193 -37.85 28.44 17.17
CA THR A 193 -36.88 29.15 18.01
C THR A 193 -36.16 28.18 18.94
N LEU A 194 -34.83 28.17 18.88
CA LEU A 194 -33.95 27.32 19.69
C LEU A 194 -33.19 28.19 20.70
N LYS A 195 -33.60 28.19 21.98
CA LYS A 195 -33.02 29.05 23.02
C LYS A 195 -32.98 28.33 24.37
N ASN A 196 -31.86 28.45 25.10
CA ASN A 196 -31.66 27.84 26.43
C ASN A 196 -31.89 26.32 26.48
N ILE A 197 -31.60 25.63 25.38
CA ILE A 197 -31.77 24.17 25.24
C ILE A 197 -30.55 23.55 24.57
N GLU A 198 -30.35 22.28 24.84
CA GLU A 198 -29.43 21.39 24.13
C GLU A 198 -30.25 20.36 23.36
N ILE A 199 -29.99 20.16 22.07
CA ILE A 199 -30.71 19.16 21.27
C ILE A 199 -29.78 18.19 20.53
N SER A 200 -30.25 16.98 20.23
CA SER A 200 -29.46 16.03 19.45
C SER A 200 -29.15 16.56 18.03
N GLU A 201 -27.96 16.27 17.48
CA GLU A 201 -27.60 16.76 16.14
C GLU A 201 -28.59 16.30 15.06
N LYS A 202 -29.15 15.09 15.22
CA LYS A 202 -30.16 14.55 14.31
C LYS A 202 -31.43 15.39 14.30
N LEU A 203 -31.95 15.77 15.47
CA LEU A 203 -33.11 16.66 15.55
C LEU A 203 -32.80 18.04 14.97
N PHE A 204 -31.62 18.59 15.28
CA PHE A 204 -31.20 19.88 14.76
C PHE A 204 -31.20 19.91 13.23
N PHE A 205 -30.60 18.91 12.56
CA PHE A 205 -30.55 18.89 11.11
C PHE A 205 -31.92 18.69 10.45
N VAL A 206 -32.79 17.84 11.01
CA VAL A 206 -34.14 17.67 10.44
C VAL A 206 -34.94 18.99 10.56
N LEU A 207 -34.83 19.69 11.69
CA LEU A 207 -35.43 21.02 11.84
C LEU A 207 -34.83 22.02 10.85
N LEU A 208 -33.51 21.98 10.64
CA LEU A 208 -32.81 22.82 9.69
C LEU A 208 -33.32 22.62 8.25
N GLU A 209 -33.62 21.37 7.87
CA GLU A 209 -34.05 21.02 6.51
C GLU A 209 -35.54 21.25 6.25
N LYS A 210 -36.38 21.15 7.29
CA LYS A 210 -37.85 21.13 7.18
C LYS A 210 -38.54 22.37 7.72
N THR A 211 -37.87 23.23 8.47
CA THR A 211 -38.47 24.40 9.14
C THR A 211 -37.59 25.63 9.02
N ARG A 212 -38.11 26.83 9.33
CA ARG A 212 -37.27 28.03 9.50
C ARG A 212 -36.69 28.03 10.90
N VAL A 213 -35.37 28.14 11.05
CA VAL A 213 -34.72 28.04 12.37
C VAL A 213 -34.15 29.39 12.81
N THR A 214 -34.48 29.78 14.04
CA THR A 214 -33.89 30.94 14.73
C THR A 214 -33.12 30.46 15.95
N VAL A 215 -31.81 30.71 15.98
CA VAL A 215 -30.94 30.37 17.13
C VAL A 215 -30.87 31.55 18.09
N GLY A 216 -31.28 31.32 19.34
CA GLY A 216 -31.17 32.26 20.46
C GLY A 216 -29.96 31.98 21.36
N GLU A 217 -29.94 32.64 22.51
CA GLU A 217 -28.87 32.47 23.51
C GLU A 217 -28.83 31.04 24.08
N ASN A 218 -27.65 30.59 24.49
CA ASN A 218 -27.43 29.32 25.19
C ASN A 218 -28.01 28.09 24.47
N PHE A 219 -27.93 28.08 23.13
CA PHE A 219 -28.25 26.91 22.32
C PHE A 219 -27.01 26.03 22.13
N SER A 220 -27.18 24.71 22.20
CA SER A 220 -26.13 23.73 21.91
C SER A 220 -26.67 22.47 21.23
N ILE A 221 -25.78 21.75 20.54
CA ILE A 221 -26.05 20.44 19.94
C ILE A 221 -25.20 19.34 20.58
N THR A 222 -25.71 18.11 20.58
CA THR A 222 -25.09 16.94 21.21
C THR A 222 -25.34 15.66 20.43
N GLY A 223 -24.63 14.59 20.80
CA GLY A 223 -24.74 13.25 20.22
C GLY A 223 -26.17 12.72 20.20
N HIS A 224 -26.62 12.16 19.06
CA HIS A 224 -27.89 11.45 19.02
C HIS A 224 -27.77 10.02 19.56
N ALA A 225 -28.48 9.71 20.65
CA ALA A 225 -28.66 8.36 21.16
C ALA A 225 -30.10 7.87 20.87
N ARG A 226 -30.22 6.71 20.21
CA ARG A 226 -31.53 6.10 19.95
C ARG A 226 -32.19 5.80 21.30
N ASN A 227 -33.44 6.23 21.46
CA ASN A 227 -34.29 6.06 22.66
C ASN A 227 -33.98 6.95 23.86
N GLU A 228 -33.04 7.89 23.75
CA GLU A 228 -32.84 8.93 24.78
C GLU A 228 -33.59 10.23 24.43
N ASP A 229 -33.79 11.05 25.47
CA ASP A 229 -34.34 12.40 25.34
C ASP A 229 -33.42 13.26 24.47
N CYS A 230 -33.98 13.74 23.36
CA CYS A 230 -33.32 14.54 22.34
C CYS A 230 -33.29 16.05 22.64
N ILE A 231 -33.95 16.51 23.71
CA ILE A 231 -33.98 17.89 24.20
C ILE A 231 -33.63 17.92 25.69
N ARG A 232 -32.66 18.74 26.07
CA ARG A 232 -32.16 18.87 27.44
C ARG A 232 -32.02 20.33 27.82
N GLU A 233 -31.92 20.57 29.12
CA GLU A 233 -31.57 21.90 29.65
C GLU A 233 -30.11 22.20 29.34
N HIS A 234 -29.84 23.45 28.96
CA HIS A 234 -28.49 23.90 28.68
C HIS A 234 -27.55 23.66 29.89
N GLY A 235 -26.40 23.03 29.65
CA GLY A 235 -25.37 22.78 30.68
C GLY A 235 -25.57 21.53 31.54
N MET A 236 -26.60 20.71 31.27
CA MET A 236 -26.88 19.48 32.04
C MET A 236 -25.95 18.31 31.68
N MET A 237 -25.43 18.25 30.45
CA MET A 237 -24.48 17.24 30.03
C MET A 237 -23.11 17.91 29.93
N GLY A 238 -22.22 17.64 30.87
CA GLY A 238 -20.83 18.08 30.77
C GLY A 238 -20.26 17.61 29.43
N GLU A 239 -19.92 18.56 28.56
CA GLU A 239 -19.07 18.52 27.35
C GLU A 239 -18.83 17.17 26.66
N THR A 240 -19.81 16.26 26.57
CA THR A 240 -19.59 14.90 26.07
C THR A 240 -19.33 14.96 24.56
N PRO A 241 -18.10 14.69 24.09
CA PRO A 241 -17.75 14.93 22.71
C PRO A 241 -18.45 13.93 21.77
N PHE A 242 -19.02 14.40 20.67
CA PHE A 242 -19.76 13.55 19.72
C PHE A 242 -19.23 13.68 18.27
N CYS A 243 -19.73 12.83 17.37
CA CYS A 243 -19.33 12.82 15.96
C CYS A 243 -20.32 13.61 15.10
N LEU A 244 -19.85 14.64 14.41
CA LEU A 244 -20.64 15.42 13.46
C LEU A 244 -20.25 15.04 12.04
N LYS A 245 -21.07 14.19 11.40
CA LYS A 245 -20.84 13.69 10.03
C LYS A 245 -22.12 13.76 9.20
N ARG A 246 -22.02 14.23 7.95
CA ARG A 246 -23.15 14.27 7.00
C ARG A 246 -22.66 14.37 5.55
N ASN A 247 -23.13 13.44 4.70
CA ASN A 247 -22.77 13.34 3.28
C ASN A 247 -24.03 13.37 2.38
N VAL A 248 -25.06 14.11 2.78
CA VAL A 248 -26.36 14.17 2.06
C VAL A 248 -26.56 15.57 1.50
N ALA A 249 -27.19 15.65 0.34
CA ALA A 249 -27.62 16.91 -0.27
C ALA A 249 -28.53 17.70 0.69
N VAL A 250 -28.33 19.01 0.72
CA VAL A 250 -28.93 19.93 1.70
C VAL A 250 -30.09 20.66 1.05
N SER A 251 -31.20 20.80 1.76
CA SER A 251 -32.31 21.61 1.23
C SER A 251 -31.91 23.10 1.12
N PRO A 252 -32.43 23.85 0.13
CA PRO A 252 -32.20 25.30 0.07
C PRO A 252 -32.58 26.03 1.36
N LEU A 253 -33.63 25.55 2.03
CA LEU A 253 -34.09 26.07 3.32
C LEU A 253 -33.02 25.92 4.42
N ALA A 254 -32.30 24.79 4.45
CA ALA A 254 -31.24 24.58 5.42
C ALA A 254 -30.06 25.53 5.21
N LEU A 255 -29.71 25.84 3.96
CA LEU A 255 -28.68 26.85 3.64
C LEU A 255 -29.13 28.26 4.05
N GLU A 256 -30.37 28.64 3.73
CA GLU A 256 -30.97 29.92 4.14
C GLU A 256 -30.99 30.06 5.68
N ASN A 257 -31.25 28.96 6.39
CA ASN A 257 -31.19 28.94 7.85
C ASN A 257 -29.76 29.16 8.37
N ILE A 258 -28.75 28.47 7.81
CA ILE A 258 -27.34 28.61 8.23
C ILE A 258 -26.85 30.05 7.99
N GLU A 259 -27.16 30.63 6.83
CA GLU A 259 -26.77 32.00 6.47
C GLU A 259 -27.23 33.01 7.53
N ARG A 260 -28.48 32.85 8.01
CA ARG A 260 -29.09 33.73 9.03
C ARG A 260 -28.51 33.58 10.43
N MET A 261 -27.83 32.48 10.73
CA MET A 261 -27.29 32.23 12.07
C MET A 261 -26.11 33.16 12.35
N ALA A 262 -26.02 33.64 13.59
CA ALA A 262 -24.85 34.40 14.03
C ALA A 262 -23.63 33.48 14.18
N PRO A 263 -22.40 33.96 13.92
CA PRO A 263 -21.19 33.20 14.27
C PRO A 263 -21.16 32.84 15.76
N ASN A 264 -20.59 31.69 16.10
CA ASN A 264 -20.49 31.18 17.48
C ASN A 264 -21.85 31.08 18.24
N SER A 265 -22.97 30.91 17.54
CA SER A 265 -24.29 30.81 18.16
C SER A 265 -24.63 29.41 18.67
N ILE A 266 -23.98 28.36 18.16
CA ILE A 266 -24.29 26.95 18.45
C ILE A 266 -23.18 26.34 19.29
N GLY A 267 -23.41 26.09 20.58
CA GLY A 267 -22.44 25.35 21.41
C GLY A 267 -22.32 23.88 20.98
N CYS A 268 -21.10 23.35 20.90
CA CYS A 268 -20.88 21.92 20.68
C CYS A 268 -19.53 21.45 21.23
N SER A 269 -19.45 20.19 21.62
CA SER A 269 -18.21 19.49 21.95
C SER A 269 -18.01 18.37 20.92
N LEU A 270 -16.99 18.45 20.09
CA LEU A 270 -16.78 17.53 18.97
C LEU A 270 -15.64 16.56 19.25
N LYS A 271 -15.89 15.28 18.98
CA LYS A 271 -14.86 14.24 18.89
C LYS A 271 -14.34 14.08 17.46
N PHE A 272 -15.23 14.26 16.49
CA PHE A 272 -15.01 13.94 15.08
C PHE A 272 -15.87 14.88 14.23
N PHE A 273 -15.29 15.43 13.15
CA PHE A 273 -15.99 16.27 12.18
C PHE A 273 -15.66 15.80 10.76
N GLU A 274 -16.67 15.53 9.95
CA GLU A 274 -16.49 15.12 8.54
C GLU A 274 -17.68 15.59 7.69
N PHE A 275 -17.43 16.54 6.79
CA PHE A 275 -18.37 16.94 5.73
C PHE A 275 -17.67 16.94 4.38
N SER A 276 -18.37 16.50 3.35
CA SER A 276 -17.84 16.41 2.00
C SER A 276 -18.91 16.88 1.01
N ASP A 277 -18.52 17.80 0.14
CA ASP A 277 -19.30 18.31 -0.99
C ASP A 277 -20.73 18.73 -0.62
N THR A 278 -20.83 19.56 0.42
CA THR A 278 -22.11 19.99 0.97
C THR A 278 -22.06 21.42 1.49
N GLY A 279 -23.10 22.21 1.22
CA GLY A 279 -23.23 23.57 1.77
C GLY A 279 -23.39 23.62 3.30
N LEU A 280 -23.59 22.48 3.97
CA LEU A 280 -23.54 22.38 5.43
C LEU A 280 -22.18 22.77 6.01
N ILE A 281 -21.10 22.73 5.22
CA ILE A 281 -19.77 23.20 5.64
C ILE A 281 -19.82 24.65 6.15
N ASN A 282 -20.74 25.46 5.61
CA ASN A 282 -20.96 26.85 6.07
C ASN A 282 -21.48 26.96 7.52
N ILE A 283 -21.83 25.85 8.18
CA ILE A 283 -22.14 25.85 9.62
C ILE A 283 -20.89 26.05 10.48
N LEU A 284 -19.68 25.79 9.97
CA LEU A 284 -18.43 25.83 10.74
C LEU A 284 -18.24 27.12 11.56
N PRO A 285 -18.39 28.34 10.98
CA PRO A 285 -18.26 29.58 11.74
C PRO A 285 -19.38 29.81 12.76
N LYS A 286 -20.49 29.08 12.66
CA LYS A 286 -21.65 29.17 13.56
C LYS A 286 -21.47 28.32 14.81
N LEU A 287 -20.57 27.33 14.76
CA LEU A 287 -20.22 26.47 15.89
C LEU A 287 -19.33 27.21 16.89
N ARG A 288 -19.71 27.16 18.16
CA ARG A 288 -18.95 27.63 19.31
C ARG A 288 -18.23 26.42 19.92
N ILE A 289 -17.06 26.11 19.37
CA ILE A 289 -16.14 25.07 19.84
C ILE A 289 -15.16 25.72 20.82
N HIS A 290 -15.00 25.13 22.01
CA HIS A 290 -14.06 25.64 23.00
C HIS A 290 -12.61 25.38 22.56
N GLY A 291 -11.69 26.30 22.87
CA GLY A 291 -10.27 26.17 22.47
C GLY A 291 -9.57 24.94 23.05
N ASP A 292 -10.06 24.44 24.19
CA ASP A 292 -9.54 23.23 24.84
C ASP A 292 -10.24 21.94 24.41
N SER A 293 -11.23 22.01 23.50
CA SER A 293 -11.89 20.82 22.97
C SER A 293 -10.92 20.00 22.11
N GLU A 294 -10.71 18.73 22.47
CA GLU A 294 -9.85 17.82 21.70
C GLU A 294 -10.65 17.10 20.61
N ILE A 295 -10.37 17.44 19.34
CA ILE A 295 -10.97 16.80 18.17
C ILE A 295 -10.02 15.74 17.63
N GLY A 296 -10.47 14.48 17.58
CA GLY A 296 -9.66 13.39 17.05
C GLY A 296 -9.44 13.46 15.54
N TRP A 297 -10.43 13.93 14.78
CA TRP A 297 -10.38 14.01 13.32
C TRP A 297 -11.27 15.14 12.80
N PHE A 298 -10.75 15.93 11.88
CA PHE A 298 -11.43 17.02 11.20
C PHE A 298 -11.20 16.88 9.69
N SER A 299 -12.24 16.58 8.92
CA SER A 299 -12.16 16.39 7.48
C SER A 299 -13.19 17.23 6.75
N VAL A 300 -12.74 17.98 5.74
CA VAL A 300 -13.62 18.78 4.89
C VAL A 300 -13.18 18.65 3.43
N THR A 301 -14.11 18.26 2.57
CA THR A 301 -13.90 18.22 1.11
C THR A 301 -14.91 19.15 0.46
N ALA A 302 -14.46 20.02 -0.45
CA ALA A 302 -15.34 20.93 -1.18
C ALA A 302 -14.83 21.13 -2.61
N SER A 303 -15.38 20.37 -3.54
CA SER A 303 -15.12 20.48 -4.99
C SER A 303 -15.70 21.75 -5.63
N GLU A 304 -16.70 22.38 -4.99
CA GLU A 304 -17.31 23.63 -5.46
C GLU A 304 -17.12 24.76 -4.45
N GLU A 305 -16.75 25.95 -4.93
CA GLU A 305 -16.58 27.15 -4.09
C GLU A 305 -17.84 27.46 -3.27
N ALA A 306 -19.02 27.23 -3.85
CA ALA A 306 -20.31 27.47 -3.21
C ALA A 306 -20.47 26.74 -1.87
N HIS A 307 -19.81 25.59 -1.69
CA HIS A 307 -19.86 24.82 -0.46
C HIS A 307 -19.13 25.50 0.72
N VAL A 308 -18.15 26.36 0.45
CA VAL A 308 -17.33 27.04 1.47
C VAL A 308 -17.39 28.56 1.41
N ALA A 309 -18.17 29.13 0.48
CA ALA A 309 -18.18 30.56 0.20
C ALA A 309 -18.48 31.43 1.43
N GLU A 310 -19.38 31.03 2.33
CA GLU A 310 -19.65 31.81 3.55
C GLU A 310 -18.50 31.72 4.57
N VAL A 311 -17.83 30.57 4.61
CA VAL A 311 -16.67 30.37 5.49
C VAL A 311 -15.51 31.25 5.02
N LEU A 312 -15.24 31.29 3.72
CA LEU A 312 -14.18 32.13 3.14
C LEU A 312 -14.45 33.63 3.28
N LYS A 313 -15.72 34.05 3.36
CA LYS A 313 -16.12 35.44 3.63
C LYS A 313 -15.90 35.89 5.07
N GLN A 314 -15.64 34.98 6.01
CA GLN A 314 -15.39 35.36 7.41
C GLN A 314 -14.17 36.28 7.53
N GLU A 315 -14.35 37.41 8.22
CA GLU A 315 -13.25 38.34 8.53
C GLU A 315 -12.40 37.83 9.70
N ASN A 316 -13.07 37.28 10.73
CA ASN A 316 -12.42 36.81 11.95
C ASN A 316 -12.26 35.28 11.92
N PRO A 317 -11.07 34.76 12.29
CA PRO A 317 -10.89 33.32 12.42
C PRO A 317 -11.81 32.72 13.47
N PHE A 318 -12.38 31.54 13.19
CA PHE A 318 -13.18 30.78 14.15
C PHE A 318 -12.37 29.68 14.82
N CYS A 319 -12.81 29.24 16.00
CA CYS A 319 -12.14 28.20 16.78
C CYS A 319 -12.56 26.81 16.29
N VAL A 320 -11.59 25.91 16.09
CA VAL A 320 -11.82 24.49 15.78
C VAL A 320 -11.30 23.55 16.88
N GLY A 321 -10.95 24.10 18.05
CA GLY A 321 -10.35 23.33 19.14
C GLY A 321 -8.95 22.80 18.82
N ARG A 322 -8.50 21.79 19.57
CA ARG A 322 -7.23 21.07 19.38
C ARG A 322 -7.46 19.86 18.50
N VAL A 323 -7.22 20.02 17.21
CA VAL A 323 -7.38 18.97 16.19
C VAL A 323 -6.15 18.08 16.13
N LYS A 324 -6.35 16.77 16.31
CA LYS A 324 -5.29 15.77 16.18
C LYS A 324 -4.98 15.45 14.72
N ASN A 325 -5.99 15.17 13.90
CA ASN A 325 -5.84 14.88 12.47
C ASN A 325 -6.72 15.81 11.64
N MET A 326 -6.17 16.46 10.63
CA MET A 326 -6.86 17.42 9.77
C MET A 326 -6.65 17.05 8.30
N ASN A 327 -7.75 16.87 7.56
CA ASN A 327 -7.74 16.65 6.11
C ASN A 327 -8.61 17.70 5.42
N LEU A 328 -8.04 18.49 4.51
CA LEU A 328 -8.79 19.48 3.73
C LEU A 328 -8.53 19.27 2.24
N GLU A 329 -9.59 19.16 1.46
CA GLU A 329 -9.53 18.85 0.03
C GLU A 329 -10.25 19.92 -0.79
N ASP A 330 -9.63 20.29 -1.91
CA ASP A 330 -10.10 21.28 -2.88
C ASP A 330 -10.37 22.65 -2.24
N TYR A 331 -11.51 23.31 -2.48
CA TYR A 331 -11.80 24.63 -1.92
C TYR A 331 -11.79 24.64 -0.38
N ALA A 332 -11.90 23.46 0.27
CA ALA A 332 -11.75 23.35 1.72
C ALA A 332 -10.33 23.71 2.19
N VAL A 333 -9.31 23.60 1.34
CA VAL A 333 -7.95 24.07 1.65
C VAL A 333 -7.95 25.56 2.01
N GLY A 334 -8.76 26.37 1.33
CA GLY A 334 -8.92 27.80 1.65
C GLY A 334 -9.46 28.06 3.06
N VAL A 335 -10.26 27.14 3.60
CA VAL A 335 -10.89 27.28 4.92
C VAL A 335 -9.85 27.35 6.04
N ILE A 336 -8.67 26.75 5.87
CA ILE A 336 -7.60 26.79 6.88
C ILE A 336 -7.19 28.22 7.26
N THR A 337 -7.30 29.17 6.32
CA THR A 337 -6.98 30.59 6.55
C THR A 337 -7.95 31.29 7.49
N LYS A 338 -9.12 30.68 7.70
CA LYS A 338 -10.21 31.18 8.53
C LYS A 338 -10.30 30.48 9.88
N MET A 339 -9.35 29.59 10.19
CA MET A 339 -9.29 28.87 11.46
C MET A 339 -8.27 29.50 12.40
N SER A 340 -8.58 29.52 13.70
CA SER A 340 -7.63 29.85 14.76
C SER A 340 -6.85 28.61 15.19
N LEU A 341 -5.63 28.43 14.69
CA LEU A 341 -4.80 27.23 14.91
C LEU A 341 -3.55 27.47 15.79
N LYS A 342 -3.37 28.67 16.34
CA LYS A 342 -2.11 29.08 17.00
C LYS A 342 -1.64 28.13 18.11
N ASP A 343 -2.57 27.61 18.90
CA ASP A 343 -2.28 26.72 20.03
C ASP A 343 -2.65 25.24 19.73
N CYS A 344 -2.91 24.92 18.45
CA CYS A 344 -3.26 23.59 18.01
C CYS A 344 -2.01 22.70 17.85
N GLY A 345 -2.05 21.49 18.42
CA GLY A 345 -1.04 20.44 18.19
C GLY A 345 -1.59 19.41 17.23
N ILE A 346 -1.28 19.53 15.94
CA ILE A 346 -1.75 18.65 14.88
C ILE A 346 -0.76 17.50 14.72
N GLU A 347 -1.22 16.26 14.88
CA GLU A 347 -0.42 15.07 14.59
C GLU A 347 -0.30 14.83 13.08
N TYR A 348 -1.38 15.01 12.33
CA TYR A 348 -1.42 14.81 10.87
C TYR A 348 -2.22 15.92 10.18
N LEU A 349 -1.56 16.65 9.26
CA LEU A 349 -2.17 17.64 8.39
C LEU A 349 -2.04 17.17 6.94
N SER A 350 -3.17 16.98 6.25
CA SER A 350 -3.24 16.63 4.83
C SER A 350 -4.02 17.70 4.08
N LEU A 351 -3.40 18.28 3.04
CA LEU A 351 -4.02 19.22 2.13
C LEU A 351 -3.87 18.71 0.69
N HIS A 352 -4.97 18.65 -0.04
CA HIS A 352 -5.01 18.26 -1.45
C HIS A 352 -5.82 19.28 -2.23
N ALA A 353 -5.32 19.74 -3.37
CA ALA A 353 -6.03 20.69 -4.22
C ALA A 353 -5.75 20.42 -5.68
N SER A 354 -6.78 19.98 -6.40
CA SER A 354 -6.69 19.59 -7.81
C SER A 354 -6.69 20.75 -8.80
N GLU A 355 -7.15 21.95 -8.40
CA GLU A 355 -7.16 23.14 -9.25
C GLU A 355 -6.52 24.35 -8.55
N GLU A 356 -5.99 25.29 -9.34
CA GLU A 356 -5.43 26.55 -8.82
C GLU A 356 -6.47 27.35 -8.01
N ALA A 357 -7.73 27.32 -8.45
CA ALA A 357 -8.84 28.02 -7.79
C ALA A 357 -9.05 27.55 -6.33
N HIS A 358 -8.76 26.28 -6.02
CA HIS A 358 -8.92 25.68 -4.70
C HIS A 358 -8.01 26.32 -3.64
N VAL A 359 -6.84 26.83 -4.05
CA VAL A 359 -5.86 27.47 -3.17
C VAL A 359 -5.85 29.00 -3.27
N ALA A 360 -6.68 29.60 -4.14
CA ALA A 360 -6.69 31.05 -4.39
C ALA A 360 -6.84 31.87 -3.11
N ALA A 361 -7.73 31.47 -2.20
CA ALA A 361 -7.94 32.14 -0.91
C ALA A 361 -6.70 32.12 -0.01
N VAL A 362 -5.89 31.07 -0.09
CA VAL A 362 -4.62 30.95 0.63
C VAL A 362 -3.55 31.82 0.00
N LEU A 363 -3.42 31.78 -1.32
CA LEU A 363 -2.40 32.53 -2.05
C LEU A 363 -2.61 34.05 -1.97
N ALA A 364 -3.86 34.49 -1.86
CA ALA A 364 -4.25 35.88 -1.64
C ALA A 364 -3.79 36.45 -0.28
N GLN A 365 -3.36 35.60 0.67
CA GLN A 365 -2.85 36.09 1.96
C GLN A 365 -1.52 36.84 1.78
N GLU A 366 -1.48 38.10 2.25
CA GLU A 366 -0.25 38.91 2.24
C GLU A 366 0.78 38.43 3.27
N LYS A 367 0.29 37.94 4.42
CA LYS A 367 1.13 37.50 5.53
C LYS A 367 0.99 35.99 5.73
N PRO A 368 2.07 35.28 6.09
CA PRO A 368 1.96 33.88 6.44
C PRO A 368 1.00 33.66 7.61
N PHE A 369 0.14 32.65 7.50
CA PHE A 369 -0.80 32.27 8.56
C PHE A 369 -0.23 31.15 9.43
N CYS A 370 -0.71 31.03 10.67
CA CYS A 370 -0.24 30.01 11.61
C CYS A 370 -1.07 28.73 11.48
N VAL A 371 -0.40 27.58 11.38
CA VAL A 371 -1.04 26.24 11.33
C VAL A 371 -0.87 25.45 12.64
N GLY A 372 -0.41 26.11 13.71
CA GLY A 372 -0.07 25.46 14.97
C GLY A 372 1.21 24.63 14.87
N ARG A 373 1.37 23.66 15.77
CA ARG A 373 2.50 22.70 15.77
C ARG A 373 2.07 21.44 15.03
N VAL A 374 2.67 21.18 13.87
CA VAL A 374 2.35 20.02 13.03
C VAL A 374 3.45 18.97 13.12
N LYS A 375 3.11 17.71 13.42
CA LYS A 375 4.06 16.59 13.41
C LYS A 375 4.25 16.00 12.01
N LYS A 376 3.16 15.70 11.30
CA LYS A 376 3.20 15.12 9.94
C LYS A 376 2.39 15.98 8.99
N MET A 377 2.97 16.35 7.85
CA MET A 377 2.37 17.26 6.86
C MET A 377 2.45 16.68 5.46
N TRP A 378 1.31 16.57 4.78
CA TRP A 378 1.17 16.00 3.44
C TRP A 378 0.48 17.04 2.56
N LEU A 379 1.19 17.57 1.55
CA LEU A 379 0.65 18.54 0.61
C LEU A 379 0.71 17.96 -0.81
N ARG A 380 -0.44 17.88 -1.49
CA ARG A 380 -0.56 17.30 -2.83
C ARG A 380 -1.07 18.32 -3.83
N GLU A 381 -0.52 18.26 -5.04
CA GLU A 381 -0.92 19.06 -6.20
C GLU A 381 -0.81 20.57 -5.88
N TYR A 382 -1.81 21.40 -6.21
CA TYR A 382 -1.75 22.84 -5.93
C TYR A 382 -1.60 23.17 -4.44
N ALA A 383 -1.93 22.24 -3.54
CA ALA A 383 -1.71 22.44 -2.11
C ALA A 383 -0.23 22.55 -1.73
N VAL A 384 0.70 22.11 -2.59
CA VAL A 384 2.14 22.36 -2.40
C VAL A 384 2.44 23.86 -2.32
N CYS A 385 1.76 24.70 -3.10
CA CYS A 385 1.95 26.16 -3.06
C CYS A 385 1.56 26.78 -1.72
N VAL A 386 0.66 26.15 -0.95
CA VAL A 386 0.21 26.65 0.36
C VAL A 386 1.37 26.79 1.35
N ILE A 387 2.40 25.95 1.24
CA ILE A 387 3.55 25.98 2.17
C ILE A 387 4.27 27.33 2.19
N THR A 388 4.23 28.07 1.08
CA THR A 388 4.83 29.41 0.95
C THR A 388 4.12 30.47 1.80
N LYS A 389 2.86 30.20 2.19
CA LYS A 389 2.00 31.06 3.00
C LYS A 389 1.85 30.57 4.44
N MET A 390 2.55 29.51 4.84
CA MET A 390 2.52 29.00 6.20
C MET A 390 3.65 29.57 7.06
N SER A 391 3.36 29.89 8.32
CA SER A 391 4.35 30.24 9.33
C SER A 391 4.77 28.98 10.11
N LEU A 392 5.87 28.35 9.71
CA LEU A 392 6.36 27.07 10.27
C LEU A 392 7.61 27.19 11.16
N LYS A 393 8.03 28.41 11.51
CA LYS A 393 9.31 28.67 12.20
C LYS A 393 9.49 27.88 13.51
N ASP A 394 8.41 27.70 14.26
CA ASP A 394 8.42 27.02 15.56
C ASP A 394 7.86 25.58 15.48
N CYS A 395 7.79 25.00 14.26
CA CYS A 395 7.36 23.63 14.04
C CYS A 395 8.54 22.64 14.13
N GLU A 396 8.27 21.50 14.74
CA GLU A 396 9.12 20.30 14.72
C GLU A 396 8.36 19.23 13.94
N ILE A 397 8.56 19.22 12.62
CA ILE A 397 7.91 18.31 11.69
C ILE A 397 8.68 17.00 11.69
N GLU A 398 8.03 15.92 12.13
CA GLU A 398 8.55 14.57 12.03
C GLU A 398 8.59 14.11 10.56
N VAL A 399 7.53 14.37 9.78
CA VAL A 399 7.44 13.96 8.36
C VAL A 399 6.82 15.05 7.50
N LEU A 400 7.53 15.49 6.45
CA LEU A 400 7.02 16.38 5.40
C LEU A 400 6.97 15.63 4.06
N VAL A 401 5.80 15.58 3.44
CA VAL A 401 5.59 14.99 2.10
C VAL A 401 5.00 16.06 1.19
N LEU A 402 5.70 16.35 0.08
CA LEU A 402 5.21 17.21 -0.99
C LEU A 402 5.16 16.42 -2.30
N ASP A 403 4.01 16.46 -2.97
CA ASP A 403 3.76 15.71 -4.20
C ASP A 403 3.10 16.63 -5.23
N ALA A 404 3.74 16.84 -6.37
CA ALA A 404 3.24 17.74 -7.42
C ALA A 404 3.51 17.16 -8.81
N SER A 405 2.49 16.53 -9.38
CA SER A 405 2.56 15.87 -10.69
C SER A 405 2.67 16.81 -11.91
N GLU A 406 2.35 18.11 -11.76
CA GLU A 406 2.40 19.12 -12.84
C GLU A 406 3.20 20.36 -12.42
N GLU A 407 3.79 21.07 -13.40
CA GLU A 407 4.54 22.31 -13.14
C GLU A 407 3.64 23.39 -12.49
N ALA A 408 2.38 23.45 -12.90
CA ALA A 408 1.40 24.40 -12.38
C ALA A 408 1.19 24.27 -10.86
N HIS A 409 1.28 23.04 -10.32
CA HIS A 409 1.12 22.75 -8.89
C HIS A 409 2.15 23.43 -8.00
N VAL A 410 3.30 23.83 -8.56
CA VAL A 410 4.38 24.53 -7.83
C VAL A 410 4.65 25.94 -8.35
N ALA A 411 3.83 26.48 -9.25
CA ALA A 411 4.12 27.74 -9.95
C ALA A 411 4.38 28.96 -9.03
N GLU A 412 3.80 28.99 -7.82
CA GLU A 412 4.03 30.06 -6.83
C GLU A 412 5.32 29.89 -6.02
N VAL A 413 5.88 28.68 -5.98
CA VAL A 413 7.08 28.38 -5.18
C VAL A 413 8.31 29.09 -5.78
N PRO A 414 8.64 28.97 -7.09
CA PRO A 414 9.77 29.66 -7.69
C PRO A 414 9.69 31.19 -7.58
N LYS A 415 8.47 31.76 -7.54
CA LYS A 415 8.23 33.21 -7.42
C LYS A 415 8.68 33.80 -6.08
N GLN A 416 8.94 32.97 -5.08
CA GLN A 416 9.47 33.42 -3.79
C GLN A 416 10.89 33.99 -3.95
N GLU A 417 11.06 35.28 -3.66
CA GLU A 417 12.37 35.95 -3.68
C GLU A 417 13.29 35.45 -2.56
N LYS A 418 12.70 35.13 -1.39
CA LYS A 418 13.43 34.68 -0.20
C LYS A 418 13.01 33.25 0.14
N PRO A 419 13.96 32.38 0.53
CA PRO A 419 13.61 31.07 1.04
C PRO A 419 12.68 31.17 2.26
N PHE A 420 11.64 30.34 2.31
CA PHE A 420 10.72 30.30 3.45
C PHE A 420 11.20 29.28 4.50
N CYS A 421 10.91 29.55 5.78
CA CYS A 421 11.36 28.73 6.91
C CYS A 421 10.37 27.59 7.18
N LEU A 422 10.86 26.34 7.19
CA LEU A 422 10.04 25.14 7.48
C LEU A 422 10.07 24.69 8.95
N GLY A 423 10.81 25.40 9.81
CA GLY A 423 11.12 24.89 11.15
C GLY A 423 12.15 23.77 11.09
N ARG A 424 12.07 22.80 12.01
CA ARG A 424 12.89 21.57 11.96
C ARG A 424 12.12 20.46 11.27
N VAL A 425 12.72 19.81 10.28
CA VAL A 425 12.14 18.66 9.58
C VAL A 425 13.04 17.45 9.79
N LYS A 426 12.46 16.36 10.30
CA LYS A 426 13.16 15.09 10.52
C LYS A 426 13.20 14.26 9.23
N ASP A 427 12.05 13.93 8.65
CA ASP A 427 11.96 13.19 7.39
C ASP A 427 11.28 14.03 6.30
N MET A 428 11.88 14.12 5.12
CA MET A 428 11.40 14.93 4.00
C MET A 428 11.33 14.10 2.72
N HIS A 429 10.15 14.06 2.09
CA HIS A 429 9.87 13.36 0.85
C HIS A 429 9.31 14.34 -0.19
N LEU A 430 10.01 14.52 -1.31
CA LEU A 430 9.56 15.37 -2.42
C LEU A 430 9.43 14.54 -3.70
N TRP A 431 8.26 14.57 -4.31
CA TRP A 431 7.95 13.83 -5.54
C TRP A 431 7.61 14.77 -6.69
N ASP A 432 8.04 14.38 -7.89
CA ASP A 432 7.79 15.09 -9.13
C ASP A 432 8.24 16.56 -9.08
N TYR A 433 7.42 17.52 -9.55
CA TYR A 433 7.77 18.94 -9.55
C TYR A 433 8.00 19.52 -8.15
N ALA A 434 7.55 18.84 -7.09
CA ALA A 434 7.83 19.26 -5.71
C ALA A 434 9.32 19.18 -5.37
N VAL A 435 10.12 18.40 -6.11
CA VAL A 435 11.58 18.40 -5.97
C VAL A 435 12.15 19.81 -6.21
N GLY A 436 11.59 20.58 -7.14
CA GLY A 436 11.97 21.98 -7.40
C GLY A 436 11.80 22.91 -6.21
N ALA A 437 10.84 22.61 -5.33
CA ALA A 437 10.51 23.44 -4.17
C ALA A 437 11.66 23.52 -3.15
N ILE A 438 12.56 22.53 -3.11
CA ILE A 438 13.69 22.48 -2.17
C ILE A 438 14.62 23.70 -2.30
N THR A 439 14.71 24.28 -3.49
CA THR A 439 15.56 25.46 -3.77
C THR A 439 15.08 26.72 -3.05
N LYS A 440 13.80 26.74 -2.62
CA LYS A 440 13.15 27.88 -1.96
C LYS A 440 12.91 27.62 -0.47
N MET A 441 13.45 26.55 0.08
CA MET A 441 13.35 26.21 1.50
C MET A 441 14.59 26.64 2.26
N SER A 442 14.42 27.29 3.42
CA SER A 442 15.52 27.61 4.33
C SER A 442 15.79 26.42 5.26
N LEU A 443 16.75 25.56 4.90
CA LEU A 443 17.08 24.32 5.62
C LEU A 443 18.41 24.36 6.39
N LYS A 444 19.07 25.52 6.46
CA LYS A 444 20.45 25.66 6.98
C LYS A 444 20.66 25.10 8.39
N ASP A 445 19.65 25.23 9.25
CA ASP A 445 19.71 24.79 10.66
C ASP A 445 18.85 23.53 10.91
N CYS A 446 18.51 22.79 9.85
CA CYS A 446 17.78 21.52 9.94
C CYS A 446 18.74 20.33 10.14
N GLU A 447 18.31 19.39 10.97
CA GLU A 447 18.91 18.05 11.11
C GLU A 447 17.90 17.03 10.56
N ILE A 448 18.05 16.68 9.29
CA ILE A 448 17.19 15.75 8.56
C ILE A 448 17.72 14.33 8.73
N GLU A 449 16.90 13.42 9.25
CA GLU A 449 17.20 11.99 9.29
C GLU A 449 17.08 11.35 7.90
N ILE A 450 16.04 11.69 7.11
CA ILE A 450 15.84 11.16 5.76
C ILE A 450 15.47 12.28 4.77
N LEU A 451 16.26 12.43 3.70
CA LEU A 451 15.91 13.24 2.53
C LEU A 451 15.68 12.32 1.33
N SER A 452 14.42 12.26 0.86
CA SER A 452 14.00 11.43 -0.27
C SER A 452 13.49 12.28 -1.42
N LEU A 453 14.08 12.17 -2.60
CA LEU A 453 13.70 12.91 -3.80
C LEU A 453 13.43 11.92 -4.94
N THR A 454 12.26 12.01 -5.57
CA THR A 454 11.90 11.16 -6.72
C THR A 454 11.44 12.05 -7.87
N ALA A 455 12.13 11.97 -9.01
CA ALA A 455 11.81 12.77 -10.19
C ALA A 455 11.92 11.91 -11.46
N PRO A 456 10.82 11.28 -11.91
CA PRO A 456 10.81 10.43 -13.10
C PRO A 456 11.07 11.17 -14.41
N ARG A 457 10.92 12.50 -14.45
CA ARG A 457 11.10 13.32 -15.67
C ARG A 457 12.08 14.47 -15.45
N LYS A 458 12.78 14.88 -16.51
CA LYS A 458 13.77 15.98 -16.47
C LYS A 458 13.17 17.31 -16.01
N GLU A 459 11.95 17.58 -16.44
CA GLU A 459 11.19 18.79 -16.10
C GLU A 459 10.98 18.96 -14.58
N HIS A 460 10.85 17.86 -13.83
CA HIS A 460 10.63 17.87 -12.38
C HIS A 460 11.80 18.50 -11.60
N VAL A 461 13.02 18.44 -12.15
CA VAL A 461 14.24 19.02 -11.54
C VAL A 461 14.70 20.30 -12.22
N ALA A 462 14.01 20.78 -13.26
CA ALA A 462 14.47 21.92 -14.05
C ALA A 462 14.79 23.17 -13.21
N GLU A 463 13.99 23.44 -12.17
CA GLU A 463 14.23 24.58 -11.27
C GLU A 463 15.50 24.42 -10.42
N VAL A 464 15.82 23.19 -10.00
CA VAL A 464 17.06 22.87 -9.27
C VAL A 464 18.27 23.09 -10.18
N LEU A 465 18.19 22.61 -11.42
CA LEU A 465 19.31 22.63 -12.35
C LEU A 465 19.66 24.05 -12.83
N LYS A 466 18.66 24.94 -12.90
CA LYS A 466 18.85 26.39 -13.17
C LYS A 466 19.65 27.12 -12.11
N GLN A 467 19.78 26.57 -10.89
CA GLN A 467 20.56 27.23 -9.84
C GLN A 467 22.04 27.31 -10.22
N GLU A 468 22.58 28.52 -10.27
CA GLU A 468 24.02 28.76 -10.50
C GLU A 468 24.85 28.34 -9.28
N ASN A 469 24.33 28.61 -8.09
CA ASN A 469 25.01 28.34 -6.83
C ASN A 469 24.36 27.14 -6.10
N PRO A 470 25.16 26.28 -5.46
CA PRO A 470 24.61 25.21 -4.65
C PRO A 470 23.73 25.72 -3.50
N PHE A 471 22.59 25.08 -3.27
CA PHE A 471 21.69 25.41 -2.14
C PHE A 471 21.99 24.53 -0.92
N CYS A 472 21.73 25.06 0.28
CA CYS A 472 22.04 24.38 1.53
C CYS A 472 20.82 23.60 2.06
N VAL A 473 20.98 22.30 2.33
CA VAL A 473 19.93 21.45 2.92
C VAL A 473 20.16 21.09 4.39
N GLY A 474 21.05 21.80 5.08
CA GLY A 474 21.38 21.53 6.48
C GLY A 474 22.21 20.25 6.66
N ARG A 475 22.01 19.56 7.79
CA ARG A 475 22.62 18.26 8.09
C ARG A 475 21.69 17.13 7.71
N VAL A 476 22.17 16.18 6.93
CA VAL A 476 21.38 15.04 6.45
C VAL A 476 22.06 13.72 6.80
N LYS A 477 21.34 12.83 7.47
CA LYS A 477 21.85 11.50 7.87
C LYS A 477 21.69 10.46 6.75
N ASN A 478 20.53 10.42 6.08
CA ASN A 478 20.27 9.49 4.98
C ASN A 478 19.71 10.22 3.76
N MET A 479 20.16 9.82 2.56
CA MET A 479 19.71 10.37 1.29
C MET A 479 19.24 9.27 0.34
N ARG A 480 18.08 9.48 -0.29
CA ARG A 480 17.51 8.59 -1.32
C ARG A 480 17.07 9.41 -2.52
N PHE A 481 17.81 9.34 -3.63
CA PHE A 481 17.43 10.02 -4.88
C PHE A 481 17.14 9.01 -5.99
N GLU A 482 16.03 9.23 -6.70
CA GLU A 482 15.55 8.34 -7.75
C GLU A 482 15.36 9.10 -9.07
N ASP A 483 15.84 8.49 -10.15
CA ASP A 483 15.76 9.00 -11.52
C ASP A 483 16.43 10.37 -11.68
N TYR A 484 15.79 11.36 -12.30
CA TYR A 484 16.40 12.69 -12.51
C TYR A 484 16.73 13.41 -11.20
N ALA A 485 16.18 12.96 -10.05
CA ALA A 485 16.54 13.50 -8.75
C ALA A 485 18.01 13.24 -8.40
N VAL A 486 18.65 12.25 -9.04
CA VAL A 486 20.09 12.01 -8.89
C VAL A 486 20.89 13.26 -9.28
N CYS A 487 20.46 14.05 -10.27
CA CYS A 487 21.14 15.28 -10.69
C CYS A 487 21.15 16.37 -9.60
N VAL A 488 20.18 16.34 -8.67
CA VAL A 488 20.06 17.32 -7.58
C VAL A 488 21.31 17.31 -6.69
N ILE A 489 21.99 16.16 -6.54
CA ILE A 489 23.20 16.03 -5.70
C ILE A 489 24.29 17.04 -6.08
N THR A 490 24.36 17.41 -7.36
CA THR A 490 25.39 18.32 -7.89
C THR A 490 25.11 19.79 -7.60
N LYS A 491 23.88 20.12 -7.19
CA LYS A 491 23.41 21.46 -6.86
C LYS A 491 23.25 21.66 -5.35
N MET A 492 23.63 20.67 -4.54
CA MET A 492 23.52 20.74 -3.09
C MET A 492 24.85 21.16 -2.46
N SER A 493 24.76 21.89 -1.36
CA SER A 493 25.88 22.18 -0.45
C SER A 493 25.53 21.64 0.94
N LEU A 494 26.20 20.57 1.36
CA LEU A 494 26.11 20.09 2.74
C LEU A 494 27.27 20.63 3.56
N LYS A 495 26.97 21.11 4.77
CA LYS A 495 27.98 21.63 5.70
C LYS A 495 28.31 20.55 6.74
N ASP A 496 29.57 20.10 6.77
CA ASP A 496 30.11 19.17 7.76
C ASP A 496 29.22 17.93 7.98
N CYS A 497 28.70 17.34 6.89
CA CYS A 497 27.78 16.20 6.96
C CYS A 497 28.52 14.87 6.91
N GLU A 498 28.19 14.01 7.87
CA GLU A 498 28.51 12.59 7.87
C GLU A 498 27.22 11.84 7.51
N ILE A 499 27.14 11.36 6.26
CA ILE A 499 26.01 10.62 5.75
C ILE A 499 26.15 9.15 6.16
N GLU A 500 25.15 8.63 6.86
CA GLU A 500 25.09 7.22 7.21
C GLU A 500 24.78 6.37 5.97
N TYR A 501 23.80 6.77 5.16
CA TYR A 501 23.38 6.02 3.97
C TYR A 501 23.08 6.93 2.77
N LEU A 502 23.76 6.69 1.64
CA LEU A 502 23.47 7.30 0.34
C LEU A 502 22.91 6.24 -0.62
N TYR A 503 21.68 6.44 -1.09
CA TYR A 503 21.02 5.60 -2.08
C TYR A 503 20.68 6.40 -3.33
N LEU A 504 21.27 6.02 -4.47
CA LEU A 504 20.97 6.60 -5.77
C LEU A 504 20.49 5.49 -6.73
N THR A 505 19.38 5.71 -7.41
CA THR A 505 18.89 4.80 -8.46
C THR A 505 18.49 5.60 -9.68
N ALA A 506 18.81 5.08 -10.87
CA ALA A 506 18.38 5.68 -12.12
C ALA A 506 18.02 4.57 -13.12
N SER A 507 16.79 4.62 -13.63
CA SER A 507 16.28 3.63 -14.57
C SER A 507 16.75 3.82 -16.01
N GLU A 508 17.14 5.04 -16.40
CA GLU A 508 17.62 5.41 -17.74
C GLU A 508 18.93 6.23 -17.70
N GLU A 509 19.73 6.19 -18.78
CA GLU A 509 20.98 6.96 -18.90
C GLU A 509 20.72 8.48 -18.81
N ALA A 510 19.63 8.94 -19.40
CA ALA A 510 19.24 10.35 -19.43
C ALA A 510 19.09 10.94 -18.01
N HIS A 511 18.75 10.11 -17.01
CA HIS A 511 18.56 10.51 -15.62
C HIS A 511 19.86 10.96 -14.93
N VAL A 512 21.02 10.55 -15.47
CA VAL A 512 22.35 10.87 -14.92
C VAL A 512 23.24 11.65 -15.88
N ALA A 513 22.79 11.86 -17.12
CA ALA A 513 23.57 12.49 -18.19
C ALA A 513 24.17 13.83 -17.77
N GLU A 514 23.44 14.66 -17.03
CA GLU A 514 23.94 15.95 -16.55
C GLU A 514 25.05 15.80 -15.51
N VAL A 515 24.95 14.81 -14.61
CA VAL A 515 26.00 14.52 -13.63
C VAL A 515 27.26 14.03 -14.34
N LEU A 516 27.11 13.16 -15.34
CA LEU A 516 28.22 12.63 -16.12
C LEU A 516 28.88 13.68 -17.03
N ALA A 517 28.12 14.70 -17.46
CA ALA A 517 28.64 15.81 -18.27
C ALA A 517 29.53 16.79 -17.47
N GLN A 518 29.57 16.72 -16.13
CA GLN A 518 30.40 17.61 -15.33
C GLN A 518 31.90 17.33 -15.56
N GLU A 519 32.68 18.38 -15.82
CA GLU A 519 34.12 18.25 -16.03
C GLU A 519 34.86 17.83 -14.76
N ASN A 520 34.48 18.41 -13.62
CA ASN A 520 35.14 18.18 -12.34
C ASN A 520 34.33 17.21 -11.47
N PRO A 521 34.99 16.27 -10.77
CA PRO A 521 34.34 15.48 -9.74
C PRO A 521 33.77 16.42 -8.67
N PHE A 522 32.56 16.13 -8.20
CA PHE A 522 32.00 16.85 -7.06
C PHE A 522 32.45 16.17 -5.76
N CYS A 523 32.75 16.98 -4.75
CA CYS A 523 33.09 16.47 -3.43
C CYS A 523 31.89 15.72 -2.85
N VAL A 524 32.08 14.44 -2.59
CA VAL A 524 31.13 13.70 -1.78
C VAL A 524 31.56 13.84 -0.33
N TRP A 525 30.55 14.13 0.47
CA TRP A 525 30.56 14.19 1.92
C TRP A 525 31.11 12.88 2.51
N ARG A 526 31.38 12.83 3.82
CA ARG A 526 31.79 11.57 4.46
C ARG A 526 30.61 10.60 4.47
N VAL A 527 30.65 9.54 3.65
CA VAL A 527 29.58 8.54 3.53
C VAL A 527 30.02 7.21 4.14
N LYS A 528 29.23 6.65 5.08
CA LYS A 528 29.51 5.31 5.65
C LYS A 528 29.04 4.19 4.74
N LYS A 529 27.83 4.30 4.19
CA LYS A 529 27.22 3.27 3.36
C LYS A 529 26.66 3.88 2.08
N MET A 530 26.93 3.25 0.95
CA MET A 530 26.53 3.76 -0.36
C MET A 530 25.97 2.64 -1.21
N LYS A 531 24.81 2.88 -1.82
CA LYS A 531 24.18 1.99 -2.79
C LYS A 531 23.83 2.77 -4.05
N LEU A 532 24.41 2.37 -5.18
CA LEU A 532 24.14 2.96 -6.50
C LEU A 532 23.61 1.88 -7.44
N ALA A 533 22.42 2.09 -8.01
CA ALA A 533 21.73 1.09 -8.83
C ALA A 533 21.31 1.64 -10.20
N GLY A 534 21.30 0.75 -11.20
CA GLY A 534 20.97 1.10 -12.58
C GLY A 534 22.05 2.01 -13.19
N TYR A 535 21.62 3.08 -13.85
CA TYR A 535 22.53 4.08 -14.44
C TYR A 535 23.18 4.98 -13.38
N ALA A 536 22.66 5.02 -12.15
CA ALA A 536 23.24 5.79 -11.06
C ALA A 536 24.60 5.23 -10.60
N ALA A 537 24.89 3.96 -10.90
CA ALA A 537 26.21 3.38 -10.64
C ALA A 537 27.33 4.16 -11.35
N SER A 538 27.08 4.70 -12.55
CA SER A 538 28.06 5.48 -13.32
C SER A 538 28.42 6.81 -12.65
N VAL A 539 27.54 7.34 -11.78
CA VAL A 539 27.78 8.60 -11.05
C VAL A 539 28.99 8.51 -10.13
N ILE A 540 29.36 7.31 -9.66
CA ILE A 540 30.54 7.13 -8.79
C ILE A 540 31.83 7.67 -9.44
N THR A 541 31.93 7.65 -10.77
CA THR A 541 33.09 8.15 -11.52
C THR A 541 33.27 9.67 -11.39
N LYS A 542 32.21 10.39 -11.00
CA LYS A 542 32.18 11.83 -10.77
C LYS A 542 32.22 12.20 -9.29
N MET A 543 32.30 11.21 -8.40
CA MET A 543 32.39 11.42 -6.96
C MET A 543 33.85 11.48 -6.50
N SER A 544 34.23 12.53 -5.77
CA SER A 544 35.52 12.55 -5.06
C SER A 544 35.39 11.87 -3.69
N LEU A 545 35.89 10.62 -3.61
CA LEU A 545 35.77 9.75 -2.42
C LEU A 545 37.10 9.48 -1.69
N LYS A 546 38.20 10.16 -2.08
CA LYS A 546 39.57 9.85 -1.62
C LYS A 546 39.73 9.83 -0.09
N ASP A 547 39.03 10.72 0.61
CA ASP A 547 39.12 10.86 2.07
C ASP A 547 37.96 10.17 2.82
N CYS A 548 37.22 9.28 2.14
CA CYS A 548 36.10 8.54 2.74
C CYS A 548 36.56 7.18 3.27
N GLU A 549 36.05 6.81 4.45
CA GLU A 549 36.09 5.45 4.97
C GLU A 549 34.68 4.85 4.85
N ILE A 550 34.47 4.05 3.80
CA ILE A 550 33.18 3.46 3.47
C ILE A 550 33.10 2.07 4.12
N GLU A 551 32.12 1.88 5.01
CA GLU A 551 31.84 0.59 5.62
C GLU A 551 31.21 -0.39 4.63
N TYR A 552 30.36 0.11 3.74
CA TYR A 552 29.62 -0.72 2.78
C TYR A 552 29.38 0.02 1.45
N LEU A 553 29.89 -0.52 0.34
CA LEU A 553 29.67 -0.03 -1.02
C LEU A 553 28.97 -1.09 -1.86
N GLU A 554 27.82 -0.75 -2.42
CA GLU A 554 27.02 -1.63 -3.26
C GLU A 554 26.73 -0.96 -4.62
N LEU A 555 27.21 -1.54 -5.71
CA LEU A 555 27.04 -1.02 -7.07
C LEU A 555 26.37 -2.07 -7.96
N TYR A 556 25.26 -1.71 -8.60
CA TYR A 556 24.60 -2.52 -9.62
C TYR A 556 24.43 -1.71 -10.88
N ALA A 557 25.26 -1.95 -11.89
CA ALA A 557 25.23 -1.18 -13.13
C ALA A 557 24.50 -1.96 -14.24
N ARG A 558 23.67 -1.24 -15.01
CA ARG A 558 23.00 -1.76 -16.22
C ARG A 558 23.86 -1.66 -17.47
N GLU A 559 24.88 -0.79 -17.45
CA GLU A 559 25.80 -0.58 -18.56
C GLU A 559 27.23 -0.35 -18.06
N GLU A 560 28.19 -0.48 -18.97
CA GLU A 560 29.60 -0.26 -18.66
C GLU A 560 29.85 1.23 -18.35
N ALA A 561 30.46 1.50 -17.19
CA ALA A 561 30.85 2.85 -16.82
C ALA A 561 31.89 3.43 -17.81
N GLN A 562 31.96 4.76 -17.96
CA GLN A 562 32.97 5.43 -18.81
C GLN A 562 34.42 5.15 -18.35
N GLU A 563 35.40 5.33 -19.22
CA GLU A 563 36.80 4.86 -19.08
C GLU A 563 37.65 5.55 -17.99
N ASN A 564 37.14 6.59 -17.33
CA ASN A 564 37.98 7.38 -16.43
C ASN A 564 38.26 6.64 -15.11
N PRO A 565 39.54 6.41 -14.76
CA PRO A 565 39.90 5.84 -13.46
C PRO A 565 39.47 6.79 -12.35
N PHE A 566 39.01 6.24 -11.22
CA PHE A 566 38.60 7.02 -10.07
C PHE A 566 39.07 6.38 -8.77
N CYS A 567 39.31 7.22 -7.77
CA CYS A 567 39.75 6.78 -6.46
C CYS A 567 38.56 6.71 -5.52
N VAL A 568 38.21 5.50 -5.10
CA VAL A 568 37.41 5.31 -3.90
C VAL A 568 38.36 5.33 -2.70
N GLY A 569 37.95 5.95 -1.59
CA GLY A 569 38.68 5.83 -0.33
C GLY A 569 38.64 4.38 0.20
N ARG A 570 38.97 4.17 1.47
CA ARG A 570 39.00 2.82 2.04
C ARG A 570 37.60 2.22 2.09
N VAL A 571 37.42 1.02 1.55
CA VAL A 571 36.14 0.28 1.57
C VAL A 571 36.29 -1.02 2.36
N LYS A 572 35.49 -1.21 3.42
CA LYS A 572 35.50 -2.46 4.19
C LYS A 572 34.74 -3.58 3.49
N LYS A 573 33.55 -3.28 2.96
CA LYS A 573 32.68 -4.26 2.28
C LYS A 573 32.25 -3.73 0.92
N MET A 574 32.48 -4.52 -0.12
CA MET A 574 32.15 -4.14 -1.50
C MET A 574 31.30 -5.21 -2.18
N VAL A 575 30.22 -4.79 -2.83
CA VAL A 575 29.35 -5.65 -3.64
C VAL A 575 29.19 -5.02 -5.02
N LEU A 576 29.59 -5.73 -6.07
CA LEU A 576 29.48 -5.30 -7.46
C LEU A 576 28.62 -6.29 -8.24
N GLY A 577 27.56 -5.78 -8.88
CA GLY A 577 26.61 -6.55 -9.68
C GLY A 577 26.50 -6.03 -11.12
N GLY A 578 26.36 -6.95 -12.07
CA GLY A 578 26.24 -6.61 -13.50
C GLY A 578 27.50 -5.93 -14.02
N TYR A 579 27.35 -4.90 -14.86
CA TYR A 579 28.47 -4.13 -15.40
C TYR A 579 29.31 -3.39 -14.34
N ALA A 580 28.83 -3.31 -13.09
CA ALA A 580 29.60 -2.70 -12.01
C ALA A 580 30.86 -3.51 -11.69
N VAL A 581 30.94 -4.80 -12.07
CA VAL A 581 32.15 -5.61 -11.90
C VAL A 581 33.34 -5.00 -12.68
N CYS A 582 33.09 -4.36 -13.83
CA CYS A 582 34.11 -3.66 -14.61
C CYS A 582 34.77 -2.49 -13.85
N VAL A 583 34.14 -1.97 -12.79
CA VAL A 583 34.71 -0.91 -11.95
C VAL A 583 36.03 -1.33 -11.31
N LEU A 584 36.25 -2.63 -11.04
CA LEU A 584 37.50 -3.14 -10.48
C LEU A 584 38.72 -2.77 -11.33
N THR A 585 38.56 -2.74 -12.65
CA THR A 585 39.64 -2.37 -13.60
C THR A 585 40.08 -0.91 -13.48
N LYS A 586 39.25 -0.08 -12.86
CA LYS A 586 39.37 1.38 -12.79
C LYS A 586 39.78 1.87 -11.41
N MET A 587 39.82 0.96 -10.42
CA MET A 587 40.18 1.25 -9.04
C MET A 587 41.61 0.81 -8.74
N SER A 588 42.33 1.61 -7.95
CA SER A 588 43.60 1.19 -7.35
C SER A 588 43.31 0.46 -6.04
N LEU A 589 43.44 -0.87 -6.04
CA LEU A 589 43.03 -1.76 -4.93
C LEU A 589 44.20 -2.25 -4.06
N GLU A 590 45.44 -1.86 -4.36
CA GLU A 590 46.66 -2.44 -3.75
C GLU A 590 46.73 -2.29 -2.22
N ASP A 591 46.13 -1.23 -1.65
CA ASP A 591 46.15 -0.91 -0.21
C ASP A 591 44.85 -1.28 0.53
N PHE A 592 43.98 -2.09 -0.09
CA PHE A 592 42.67 -2.42 0.49
C PHE A 592 42.74 -3.70 1.34
N GLU A 593 42.06 -3.65 2.49
CA GLU A 593 41.82 -4.80 3.37
C GLU A 593 40.31 -5.00 3.48
N PHE A 594 39.77 -5.89 2.63
CA PHE A 594 38.34 -6.15 2.56
C PHE A 594 37.89 -7.10 3.67
N GLU A 595 36.88 -6.70 4.43
CA GLU A 595 36.08 -7.63 5.23
C GLU A 595 35.21 -8.51 4.33
N TYR A 596 34.71 -7.97 3.21
CA TYR A 596 33.88 -8.71 2.25
C TYR A 596 34.00 -8.14 0.83
N LEU A 597 34.21 -9.00 -0.16
CA LEU A 597 34.17 -8.69 -1.59
C LEU A 597 33.20 -9.63 -2.31
N GLY A 598 32.07 -9.10 -2.80
CA GLY A 598 31.07 -9.84 -3.56
C GLY A 598 30.99 -9.37 -5.01
N LEU A 599 31.18 -10.27 -5.99
CA LEU A 599 31.02 -9.97 -7.41
C LEU A 599 29.97 -10.88 -8.04
N TYR A 600 29.01 -10.30 -8.77
CA TYR A 600 27.91 -11.03 -9.39
C TYR A 600 27.72 -10.58 -10.84
N ALA A 601 27.83 -11.52 -11.78
CA ALA A 601 27.65 -11.24 -13.20
C ALA A 601 26.87 -12.36 -13.87
N ASN A 602 25.68 -12.03 -14.39
CA ASN A 602 24.81 -13.00 -15.06
C ASN A 602 25.03 -13.06 -16.59
N GLU A 603 25.91 -12.22 -17.13
CA GLU A 603 26.19 -12.15 -18.58
C GLU A 603 27.70 -11.99 -18.78
N GLU A 604 28.26 -12.53 -19.86
CA GLU A 604 29.70 -12.42 -20.16
C GLU A 604 30.13 -10.96 -20.33
N ALA A 605 29.26 -10.14 -20.94
CA ALA A 605 29.51 -8.72 -21.17
C ALA A 605 29.80 -7.94 -19.87
N HIS A 606 29.22 -8.35 -18.74
CA HIS A 606 29.44 -7.74 -17.43
C HIS A 606 30.89 -7.86 -16.92
N VAL A 607 31.66 -8.82 -17.42
CA VAL A 607 33.05 -9.07 -17.01
C VAL A 607 34.04 -8.93 -18.15
N ALA A 608 33.57 -8.70 -19.38
CA ALA A 608 34.40 -8.69 -20.59
C ALA A 608 35.60 -7.73 -20.47
N ALA A 609 35.39 -6.51 -19.96
CA ALA A 609 36.47 -5.54 -19.76
C ALA A 609 37.52 -6.01 -18.74
N VAL A 610 37.09 -6.70 -17.67
CA VAL A 610 38.00 -7.29 -16.67
C VAL A 610 38.81 -8.42 -17.30
N LEU A 611 38.16 -9.30 -18.07
CA LEU A 611 38.81 -10.44 -18.73
C LEU A 611 39.74 -10.02 -19.87
N ALA A 612 39.49 -8.87 -20.48
CA ALA A 612 40.36 -8.29 -21.52
C ALA A 612 41.69 -7.74 -20.95
N GLN A 613 41.81 -7.54 -19.64
CA GLN A 613 43.07 -7.05 -19.05
C GLN A 613 44.22 -8.05 -19.27
N GLU A 614 45.35 -7.56 -19.76
CA GLU A 614 46.55 -8.39 -19.95
C GLU A 614 47.23 -8.75 -18.63
N LYS A 615 47.26 -7.82 -17.67
CA LYS A 615 47.93 -7.97 -16.39
C LYS A 615 46.91 -8.25 -15.29
N PRO A 616 47.16 -9.22 -14.40
CA PRO A 616 46.36 -9.39 -13.20
C PRO A 616 46.43 -8.15 -12.31
N PHE A 617 45.33 -7.80 -11.64
CA PHE A 617 45.27 -6.71 -10.66
C PHE A 617 45.30 -7.28 -9.23
N CYS A 618 45.90 -6.55 -8.29
CA CYS A 618 45.94 -6.92 -6.88
C CYS A 618 44.62 -6.50 -6.20
N VAL A 619 44.05 -7.36 -5.35
CA VAL A 619 42.83 -7.06 -4.56
C VAL A 619 43.10 -6.90 -3.06
N GLY A 620 44.39 -6.84 -2.66
CA GLY A 620 44.79 -6.75 -1.25
C GLY A 620 44.37 -7.97 -0.42
N GLY A 621 44.26 -7.80 0.89
CA GLY A 621 43.73 -8.83 1.80
C GLY A 621 42.20 -8.91 1.73
N VAL A 622 41.63 -10.12 1.75
CA VAL A 622 40.17 -10.32 1.65
C VAL A 622 39.71 -11.38 2.64
N LYS A 623 39.02 -10.98 3.71
CA LYS A 623 38.50 -11.94 4.70
C LYS A 623 37.44 -12.87 4.09
N GLU A 624 36.54 -12.33 3.28
CA GLU A 624 35.43 -13.06 2.68
C GLU A 624 35.24 -12.64 1.20
N MET A 625 35.25 -13.61 0.29
CA MET A 625 35.09 -13.39 -1.15
C MET A 625 33.96 -14.26 -1.71
N ALA A 626 32.99 -13.64 -2.38
CA ALA A 626 31.87 -14.34 -3.03
C ALA A 626 31.79 -13.96 -4.51
N LEU A 627 31.86 -14.96 -5.39
CA LEU A 627 31.79 -14.77 -6.84
C LEU A 627 30.65 -15.61 -7.43
N GLY A 628 29.73 -14.95 -8.13
CA GLY A 628 28.55 -15.57 -8.74
C GLY A 628 28.49 -15.38 -10.26
N GLY A 629 28.11 -16.44 -10.97
CA GLY A 629 27.94 -16.44 -12.42
C GLY A 629 29.26 -16.25 -13.17
N TYR A 630 29.25 -15.45 -14.24
CA TYR A 630 30.46 -15.06 -15.00
C TYR A 630 31.52 -14.37 -14.13
N ALA A 631 31.18 -13.84 -12.96
CA ALA A 631 32.15 -13.21 -12.05
C ALA A 631 33.18 -14.21 -11.52
N VAL A 632 32.89 -15.52 -11.56
CA VAL A 632 33.87 -16.56 -11.25
C VAL A 632 35.09 -16.47 -12.17
N CYS A 633 34.91 -16.07 -13.44
CA CYS A 633 36.00 -15.89 -14.42
C CYS A 633 37.00 -14.80 -14.03
N VAL A 634 36.59 -13.83 -13.21
CA VAL A 634 37.42 -12.72 -12.77
C VAL A 634 38.61 -13.19 -11.93
N LEU A 635 38.52 -14.34 -11.24
CA LEU A 635 39.64 -14.91 -10.47
C LEU A 635 40.92 -15.04 -11.28
N THR A 636 40.82 -15.35 -12.57
CA THR A 636 41.98 -15.55 -13.46
C THR A 636 42.73 -14.26 -13.76
N LYS A 637 42.14 -13.11 -13.42
CA LYS A 637 42.69 -11.77 -13.57
C LYS A 637 43.04 -11.13 -12.23
N MET A 638 42.87 -11.83 -11.10
CA MET A 638 43.30 -11.36 -9.80
C MET A 638 44.70 -11.91 -9.46
N SER A 639 45.58 -11.07 -8.95
CA SER A 639 46.87 -11.49 -8.38
C SER A 639 46.67 -11.90 -6.93
N LEU A 640 46.37 -13.19 -6.69
CA LEU A 640 46.05 -13.72 -5.35
C LEU A 640 47.21 -14.40 -4.62
N LYS A 641 48.42 -14.41 -5.20
CA LYS A 641 49.54 -15.24 -4.71
C LYS A 641 49.89 -14.97 -3.24
N ASP A 642 49.86 -13.70 -2.83
CA ASP A 642 50.20 -13.26 -1.48
C ASP A 642 48.96 -12.86 -0.68
N CYS A 643 47.75 -13.18 -1.18
CA CYS A 643 46.49 -12.88 -0.51
C CYS A 643 46.13 -13.98 0.49
N GLU A 644 45.66 -13.57 1.67
CA GLU A 644 45.01 -14.44 2.64
C GLU A 644 43.49 -14.30 2.49
N ILE A 645 42.82 -15.40 2.19
CA ILE A 645 41.38 -15.47 2.02
C ILE A 645 40.78 -16.31 3.14
N GLY A 646 39.99 -15.69 4.01
CA GLY A 646 39.28 -16.41 5.07
C GLY A 646 38.24 -17.37 4.49
N THR A 647 37.31 -16.85 3.67
CA THR A 647 36.32 -17.68 2.99
C THR A 647 36.18 -17.33 1.51
N LEU A 648 36.19 -18.34 0.65
CA LEU A 648 35.94 -18.24 -0.78
C LEU A 648 34.65 -18.99 -1.15
N TRP A 649 33.67 -18.27 -1.70
CA TRP A 649 32.43 -18.82 -2.24
C TRP A 649 32.38 -18.62 -3.76
N LEU A 650 32.31 -19.72 -4.51
CA LEU A 650 32.09 -19.68 -5.96
C LEU A 650 30.78 -20.38 -6.31
N ASN A 651 29.93 -19.68 -7.05
CA ASN A 651 28.66 -20.22 -7.54
C ASN A 651 28.52 -19.99 -9.05
N ALA A 652 28.32 -21.07 -9.80
CA ALA A 652 28.04 -21.01 -11.23
C ALA A 652 26.94 -22.03 -11.57
N ASN A 653 25.73 -21.54 -11.79
CA ASN A 653 24.55 -22.35 -12.13
C ASN A 653 24.48 -22.76 -13.62
N GLU A 654 25.32 -22.19 -14.48
CA GLU A 654 25.35 -22.46 -15.93
C GLU A 654 26.78 -22.78 -16.37
N GLU A 655 26.93 -23.63 -17.40
CA GLU A 655 28.25 -24.05 -17.90
C GLU A 655 29.05 -22.84 -18.44
N GLU A 656 28.36 -21.93 -19.14
CA GLU A 656 28.96 -20.76 -19.78
C GLU A 656 29.67 -19.85 -18.77
N HIS A 657 29.17 -19.76 -17.54
CA HIS A 657 29.75 -18.98 -16.44
C HIS A 657 31.20 -19.34 -16.12
N VAL A 658 31.64 -20.57 -16.40
CA VAL A 658 33.00 -21.06 -16.11
C VAL A 658 33.72 -21.60 -17.33
N ALA A 659 33.08 -21.66 -18.50
CA ALA A 659 33.64 -22.22 -19.73
C ALA A 659 35.00 -21.58 -20.09
N GLY A 660 35.14 -20.27 -19.89
CA GLY A 660 36.39 -19.54 -20.12
C GLY A 660 37.55 -20.02 -19.23
N ILE A 661 37.30 -20.22 -17.93
CA ILE A 661 38.31 -20.71 -16.98
C ILE A 661 38.68 -22.16 -17.28
N LEU A 662 37.69 -23.01 -17.58
CA LEU A 662 37.90 -24.42 -17.82
C LEU A 662 38.74 -24.71 -19.08
N LYS A 663 38.72 -23.80 -20.06
CA LYS A 663 39.57 -23.86 -21.26
C LYS A 663 41.04 -23.53 -20.99
N GLN A 664 41.39 -22.92 -19.85
CA GLN A 664 42.77 -22.56 -19.55
C GLN A 664 43.65 -23.81 -19.31
N GLU A 665 44.84 -23.83 -19.89
CA GLU A 665 45.79 -24.94 -19.70
C GLU A 665 46.57 -24.83 -18.39
N LYS A 666 46.94 -23.62 -17.99
CA LYS A 666 47.77 -23.37 -16.81
C LYS A 666 46.88 -23.14 -15.59
N PRO A 667 47.12 -23.84 -14.46
CA PRO A 667 46.47 -23.51 -13.21
C PRO A 667 46.81 -22.09 -12.74
N PHE A 668 45.87 -21.42 -12.09
CA PHE A 668 46.09 -20.12 -11.46
C PHE A 668 46.15 -20.25 -9.93
N CYS A 669 46.81 -19.31 -9.27
CA CYS A 669 46.94 -19.29 -7.82
C CYS A 669 45.73 -18.59 -7.19
N VAL A 670 45.19 -19.15 -6.10
CA VAL A 670 44.07 -18.58 -5.33
C VAL A 670 44.49 -18.10 -3.93
N GLY A 671 45.79 -17.98 -3.68
CA GLY A 671 46.34 -17.59 -2.38
C GLY A 671 46.14 -18.64 -1.30
N ARG A 672 46.21 -18.20 -0.03
CA ARG A 672 45.94 -19.05 1.13
C ARG A 672 44.45 -18.96 1.49
N VAL A 673 43.69 -20.02 1.19
CA VAL A 673 42.24 -20.06 1.46
C VAL A 673 41.94 -20.95 2.67
N LYS A 674 41.31 -20.40 3.71
CA LYS A 674 40.95 -21.16 4.91
C LYS A 674 39.68 -21.99 4.71
N TYR A 675 38.62 -21.40 4.16
CA TYR A 675 37.36 -22.09 3.86
C TYR A 675 36.98 -21.90 2.39
N MET A 676 36.70 -23.00 1.68
CA MET A 676 36.35 -22.99 0.26
C MET A 676 35.02 -23.69 0.02
N TYR A 677 34.12 -23.00 -0.68
CA TYR A 677 32.78 -23.46 -1.02
C TYR A 677 32.55 -23.31 -2.53
N LEU A 678 32.38 -24.42 -3.23
CA LEU A 678 32.12 -24.44 -4.67
C LEU A 678 30.75 -25.07 -4.94
N TRP A 679 29.90 -24.34 -5.66
CA TRP A 679 28.56 -24.77 -6.03
C TRP A 679 28.39 -24.93 -7.54
N ASP A 680 27.71 -26.02 -7.92
CA ASP A 680 27.33 -26.35 -9.30
C ASP A 680 28.54 -26.35 -10.25
N TYR A 681 28.49 -25.71 -11.41
CA TYR A 681 29.61 -25.71 -12.38
C TYR A 681 30.90 -25.10 -11.81
N ALA A 682 30.83 -24.33 -10.72
CA ALA A 682 32.02 -23.81 -10.05
C ALA A 682 32.88 -24.93 -9.45
N VAL A 683 32.31 -26.12 -9.20
CA VAL A 683 33.07 -27.31 -8.80
C VAL A 683 34.12 -27.66 -9.85
N GLY A 684 33.85 -27.46 -11.15
CA GLY A 684 34.82 -27.68 -12.22
C GLY A 684 36.09 -26.81 -12.11
N VAL A 685 35.95 -25.59 -11.57
CA VAL A 685 37.02 -24.59 -11.51
C VAL A 685 38.16 -25.05 -10.62
N ILE A 686 37.91 -25.91 -9.63
CA ILE A 686 38.96 -26.47 -8.76
C ILE A 686 40.09 -27.15 -9.53
N THR A 687 39.77 -27.74 -10.70
CA THR A 687 40.76 -28.41 -11.57
C THR A 687 41.78 -27.45 -12.18
N LYS A 688 41.48 -26.14 -12.14
CA LYS A 688 42.30 -25.05 -12.67
C LYS A 688 42.97 -24.23 -11.56
N MET A 689 42.78 -24.61 -10.30
CA MET A 689 43.44 -23.95 -9.17
C MET A 689 44.74 -24.67 -8.80
N SER A 690 45.78 -23.90 -8.48
CA SER A 690 47.02 -24.41 -7.90
C SER A 690 46.88 -24.51 -6.38
N LEU A 691 46.43 -25.67 -5.88
CA LEU A 691 46.14 -25.90 -4.45
C LEU A 691 47.19 -26.74 -3.71
N LYS A 692 48.25 -27.18 -4.38
CA LYS A 692 49.20 -28.17 -3.83
C LYS A 692 49.83 -27.73 -2.49
N ASP A 693 50.12 -26.44 -2.36
CA ASP A 693 50.76 -25.85 -1.18
C ASP A 693 49.74 -25.12 -0.28
N CYS A 694 48.44 -25.31 -0.50
CA CYS A 694 47.38 -24.73 0.31
C CYS A 694 47.04 -25.62 1.52
N GLU A 695 46.70 -24.96 2.62
CA GLU A 695 46.16 -25.56 3.84
C GLU A 695 44.72 -25.08 4.01
N ILE A 696 43.77 -25.95 3.67
CA ILE A 696 42.35 -25.66 3.67
C ILE A 696 41.73 -26.27 4.93
N GLU A 697 41.14 -25.44 5.78
CA GLU A 697 40.42 -25.91 6.97
C GLU A 697 39.11 -26.60 6.56
N ARG A 698 38.38 -26.06 5.58
CA ARG A 698 37.17 -26.72 5.06
C ARG A 698 37.02 -26.59 3.56
N LEU A 699 36.84 -27.73 2.89
CA LEU A 699 36.49 -27.81 1.48
C LEU A 699 35.07 -28.37 1.33
N ASN A 700 34.13 -27.55 0.84
CA ASN A 700 32.78 -27.96 0.50
C ASN A 700 32.56 -27.90 -1.02
N LEU A 701 32.25 -29.04 -1.62
CA LEU A 701 31.84 -29.13 -3.03
C LEU A 701 30.39 -29.62 -3.07
N THR A 702 29.53 -28.93 -3.81
CA THR A 702 28.13 -29.32 -3.99
C THR A 702 27.75 -29.16 -5.45
N ALA A 703 27.19 -30.20 -6.05
CA ALA A 703 26.78 -30.18 -7.45
C ALA A 703 25.44 -30.90 -7.62
N ARG A 704 24.41 -30.13 -7.97
CA ARG A 704 23.03 -30.63 -8.08
C ARG A 704 22.80 -31.60 -9.24
N GLU A 705 23.63 -31.52 -10.28
CA GLU A 705 23.50 -32.32 -11.51
C GLU A 705 24.84 -32.93 -11.92
N GLU A 706 24.83 -34.06 -12.64
CA GLU A 706 26.05 -34.69 -13.17
C GLU A 706 26.82 -33.75 -14.10
N ALA A 707 26.11 -32.93 -14.88
CA ALA A 707 26.69 -31.95 -15.79
C ALA A 707 27.63 -30.96 -15.08
N HIS A 708 27.32 -30.58 -13.84
CA HIS A 708 28.11 -29.64 -13.04
C HIS A 708 29.54 -30.15 -12.74
N VAL A 709 29.76 -31.47 -12.76
CA VAL A 709 31.07 -32.11 -12.51
C VAL A 709 31.71 -32.70 -13.76
N ALA A 710 31.08 -32.59 -14.92
CA ALA A 710 31.54 -33.22 -16.16
C ALA A 710 32.99 -32.82 -16.52
N ALA A 711 33.33 -31.54 -16.35
CA ALA A 711 34.68 -31.03 -16.59
C ALA A 711 35.75 -31.65 -15.67
N VAL A 712 35.37 -31.99 -14.44
CA VAL A 712 36.25 -32.70 -13.51
C VAL A 712 36.44 -34.14 -13.96
N LEU A 713 35.35 -34.84 -14.27
CA LEU A 713 35.37 -36.24 -14.66
C LEU A 713 36.10 -36.48 -15.99
N ALA A 714 36.13 -35.48 -16.88
CA ALA A 714 36.88 -35.51 -18.13
C ALA A 714 38.41 -35.42 -17.95
N GLN A 715 38.91 -35.10 -16.74
CA GLN A 715 40.34 -35.03 -16.49
C GLN A 715 41.01 -36.40 -16.62
N LYS A 716 42.08 -36.46 -17.43
CA LYS A 716 42.90 -37.66 -17.60
C LYS A 716 43.82 -37.92 -16.40
N LYS A 717 44.28 -36.85 -15.75
CA LYS A 717 45.17 -36.91 -14.59
C LYS A 717 44.43 -36.38 -13.37
N PRO A 718 44.58 -37.01 -12.19
CA PRO A 718 44.05 -36.44 -10.98
C PRO A 718 44.65 -35.06 -10.67
N PHE A 719 43.86 -34.19 -10.05
CA PHE A 719 44.33 -32.88 -9.56
C PHE A 719 44.51 -32.93 -8.04
N CYS A 720 45.48 -32.19 -7.51
CA CYS A 720 45.79 -32.16 -6.08
C CYS A 720 45.02 -31.02 -5.39
N VAL A 721 44.33 -31.32 -4.29
CA VAL A 721 43.62 -30.32 -3.46
C VAL A 721 44.43 -29.81 -2.25
N GLY A 722 45.70 -30.22 -2.14
CA GLY A 722 46.59 -29.80 -1.04
C GLY A 722 46.30 -30.54 0.27
N ARG A 723 46.54 -29.85 1.39
CA ARG A 723 46.18 -30.31 2.73
C ARG A 723 44.78 -29.81 3.07
N VAL A 724 43.88 -30.73 3.43
CA VAL A 724 42.48 -30.42 3.76
C VAL A 724 42.16 -31.03 5.11
N LYS A 725 41.63 -30.23 6.02
CA LYS A 725 41.25 -30.67 7.36
C LYS A 725 39.84 -31.30 7.37
N ASP A 726 38.83 -30.55 6.91
CA ASP A 726 37.45 -31.03 6.75
C ASP A 726 37.07 -31.04 5.25
N MET A 727 36.63 -32.19 4.73
CA MET A 727 36.14 -32.30 3.35
C MET A 727 34.70 -32.79 3.30
N ASN A 728 33.85 -32.07 2.57
CA ASN A 728 32.44 -32.41 2.41
C ASN A 728 32.03 -32.33 0.95
N LEU A 729 31.70 -33.49 0.36
CA LEU A 729 31.23 -33.59 -1.01
C LEU A 729 29.74 -33.96 -0.99
N LYS A 730 28.93 -33.13 -1.63
CA LYS A 730 27.47 -33.28 -1.66
C LYS A 730 26.94 -33.51 -3.07
N GLU A 731 25.91 -34.33 -3.18
CA GLU A 731 25.20 -34.65 -4.43
C GLU A 731 26.18 -35.20 -5.48
N TYR A 732 26.13 -34.75 -6.74
CA TYR A 732 27.04 -35.24 -7.78
C TYR A 732 28.50 -34.86 -7.55
N ALA A 733 28.80 -33.94 -6.63
CA ALA A 733 30.17 -33.58 -6.27
C ALA A 733 30.93 -34.74 -5.61
N VAL A 734 30.23 -35.76 -5.08
CA VAL A 734 30.90 -36.97 -4.58
C VAL A 734 31.76 -37.63 -5.66
N SER A 735 31.33 -37.60 -6.92
CA SER A 735 32.06 -38.24 -8.03
C SER A 735 33.41 -37.60 -8.34
N VAL A 736 33.63 -36.35 -7.90
CA VAL A 736 34.90 -35.62 -8.04
C VAL A 736 36.05 -36.35 -7.32
N ILE A 737 35.74 -37.14 -6.28
CA ILE A 737 36.72 -37.92 -5.52
C ILE A 737 37.55 -38.87 -6.42
N THR A 738 36.96 -39.35 -7.52
CA THR A 738 37.63 -40.27 -8.48
C THR A 738 38.74 -39.60 -9.29
N LYS A 739 38.80 -38.27 -9.27
CA LYS A 739 39.75 -37.45 -10.05
C LYS A 739 40.59 -36.51 -9.19
N MET A 740 40.55 -36.64 -7.87
CA MET A 740 41.37 -35.83 -6.98
C MET A 740 42.42 -36.67 -6.26
N THR A 741 43.50 -36.01 -5.86
CA THR A 741 44.47 -36.52 -4.89
C THR A 741 44.61 -35.53 -3.75
N ILE A 742 44.94 -36.07 -2.58
CA ILE A 742 45.21 -35.30 -1.36
C ILE A 742 46.72 -35.34 -1.10
N HIS A 743 47.27 -34.31 -0.49
CA HIS A 743 48.69 -34.29 -0.16
C HIS A 743 49.05 -35.46 0.79
N GLY A 744 50.17 -36.15 0.53
CA GLY A 744 50.47 -37.44 1.17
C GLY A 744 50.72 -37.40 2.69
N ASP A 745 51.00 -36.22 3.25
CA ASP A 745 51.15 -36.00 4.70
C ASP A 745 49.86 -35.49 5.38
N ASN A 746 48.77 -35.35 4.61
CA ASN A 746 47.52 -34.82 5.13
C ASN A 746 46.85 -35.81 6.11
N THR A 747 46.33 -35.27 7.21
CA THR A 747 45.48 -36.00 8.15
C THR A 747 44.15 -35.27 8.26
N MET A 748 43.09 -35.81 7.65
CA MET A 748 41.74 -35.22 7.70
C MET A 748 41.12 -35.42 9.08
N GLU A 749 40.51 -34.38 9.64
CA GLU A 749 39.63 -34.50 10.81
C GLU A 749 38.27 -35.05 10.38
N ASP A 750 37.68 -34.53 9.31
CA ASP A 750 36.38 -34.98 8.81
C ASP A 750 36.41 -35.22 7.30
N PHE A 751 35.87 -36.37 6.86
CA PHE A 751 35.62 -36.70 5.46
C PHE A 751 34.19 -37.19 5.27
N VAL A 752 33.38 -36.39 4.58
CA VAL A 752 31.93 -36.60 4.46
C VAL A 752 31.51 -36.70 3.00
N LEU A 753 30.83 -37.80 2.65
CA LEU A 753 30.15 -37.97 1.36
C LEU A 753 28.64 -38.04 1.57
N ARG A 754 27.89 -37.12 0.97
CA ARG A 754 26.40 -37.11 1.03
C ARG A 754 25.82 -37.01 -0.37
N GLY A 755 25.24 -38.08 -0.87
CA GLY A 755 24.57 -38.07 -2.19
C GLY A 755 23.45 -39.09 -2.23
N HIS A 756 22.64 -39.01 -3.28
CA HIS A 756 21.68 -40.06 -3.62
C HIS A 756 22.41 -41.25 -4.29
N GLU A 757 21.75 -42.40 -4.44
CA GLU A 757 22.41 -43.64 -4.93
C GLU A 757 22.99 -43.48 -6.35
N ASP A 758 22.32 -42.71 -7.21
CA ASP A 758 22.76 -42.34 -8.55
C ASP A 758 24.09 -41.56 -8.55
N CYS A 759 24.29 -40.65 -7.60
CA CYS A 759 25.49 -39.82 -7.45
C CYS A 759 26.76 -40.66 -7.21
N PHE A 760 26.61 -41.87 -6.67
CA PHE A 760 27.73 -42.78 -6.36
C PHE A 760 28.10 -43.74 -7.50
N SER A 761 27.32 -43.75 -8.59
CA SER A 761 27.50 -44.71 -9.70
C SER A 761 28.93 -44.76 -10.25
N LYS A 762 29.59 -43.59 -10.41
CA LYS A 762 30.98 -43.50 -10.87
C LYS A 762 31.96 -44.12 -9.88
N ILE A 763 31.78 -43.85 -8.58
CA ILE A 763 32.65 -44.39 -7.52
C ILE A 763 32.49 -45.92 -7.41
N ILE A 764 31.26 -46.42 -7.53
CA ILE A 764 30.97 -47.86 -7.46
C ILE A 764 31.64 -48.61 -8.63
N GLY A 765 31.75 -47.96 -9.79
CA GLY A 765 32.43 -48.49 -10.97
C GLY A 765 33.96 -48.58 -10.84
N GLU A 766 34.56 -47.87 -9.89
CA GLU A 766 36.00 -47.94 -9.65
C GLU A 766 36.42 -49.27 -8.98
N GLY A 767 37.69 -49.63 -9.12
CA GLY A 767 38.26 -50.80 -8.44
C GLY A 767 38.22 -50.65 -6.91
N ASP A 768 38.25 -51.76 -6.19
CA ASP A 768 38.38 -51.71 -4.72
C ASP A 768 39.75 -51.11 -4.34
N ASN A 769 39.79 -50.29 -3.28
CA ASN A 769 40.99 -49.56 -2.82
C ASN A 769 41.72 -48.74 -3.90
N SER A 770 40.99 -48.23 -4.89
CA SER A 770 41.55 -47.49 -6.03
C SER A 770 41.59 -45.97 -5.81
N ILE A 771 40.78 -45.44 -4.87
CA ILE A 771 40.68 -44.00 -4.60
C ILE A 771 41.47 -43.68 -3.35
N GLU A 772 42.60 -42.98 -3.49
CA GLU A 772 43.52 -42.67 -2.38
C GLU A 772 43.07 -41.42 -1.60
N LEU A 773 42.83 -41.56 -0.30
CA LEU A 773 42.46 -40.45 0.60
C LEU A 773 43.50 -40.13 1.67
N GLY A 774 44.42 -41.06 1.95
CA GLY A 774 45.43 -40.87 2.98
C GLY A 774 44.90 -41.10 4.39
N ARG A 775 45.30 -40.27 5.36
CA ARG A 775 45.00 -40.48 6.79
C ARG A 775 43.76 -39.72 7.22
N ILE A 776 42.88 -40.35 8.00
CA ILE A 776 41.61 -39.78 8.48
C ILE A 776 41.45 -40.12 9.96
N ARG A 777 40.95 -39.20 10.79
CA ARG A 777 40.63 -39.50 12.19
C ARG A 777 39.53 -40.57 12.29
N THR A 778 39.61 -41.45 13.27
CA THR A 778 38.68 -42.58 13.48
C THR A 778 37.21 -42.19 13.51
N ASP A 779 36.88 -41.01 14.04
CA ASP A 779 35.53 -40.46 14.16
C ASP A 779 35.12 -39.57 12.97
N GLY A 780 36.04 -39.30 12.06
CA GLY A 780 35.89 -38.36 10.95
C GLY A 780 35.33 -38.92 9.66
N LEU A 781 35.30 -40.25 9.50
CA LEU A 781 34.90 -40.88 8.23
C LEU A 781 33.38 -41.11 8.16
N CYS A 782 32.66 -40.26 7.43
CA CYS A 782 31.22 -40.38 7.19
C CYS A 782 30.92 -40.67 5.71
N VAL A 783 30.94 -41.94 5.34
CA VAL A 783 30.67 -42.40 3.97
C VAL A 783 29.76 -43.64 3.97
N PRO A 784 28.93 -43.86 2.94
CA PRO A 784 28.13 -45.08 2.83
C PRO A 784 28.99 -46.36 2.75
N GLU A 785 28.57 -47.44 3.39
CA GLU A 785 29.32 -48.73 3.44
C GLU A 785 29.72 -49.26 2.07
N LYS A 786 28.83 -49.19 1.07
CA LYS A 786 29.10 -49.62 -0.31
C LYS A 786 30.30 -48.89 -0.95
N ILE A 787 30.63 -47.70 -0.44
CA ILE A 787 31.68 -46.82 -0.93
C ILE A 787 32.98 -47.02 -0.15
N LYS A 788 32.94 -47.37 1.14
CA LYS A 788 34.16 -47.61 1.95
C LYS A 788 35.16 -48.53 1.26
N ARG A 789 34.69 -49.66 0.70
CA ARG A 789 35.53 -50.63 -0.05
C ARG A 789 36.26 -50.06 -1.27
N LYS A 790 35.81 -48.92 -1.80
CA LYS A 790 36.42 -48.25 -2.97
C LYS A 790 37.56 -47.31 -2.56
N LEU A 791 37.58 -46.90 -1.30
CA LEU A 791 38.50 -45.91 -0.77
C LEU A 791 39.71 -46.60 -0.13
N ARG A 792 40.90 -46.07 -0.38
CA ARG A 792 42.14 -46.43 0.32
C ARG A 792 42.49 -45.32 1.31
N TYR A 793 42.31 -45.62 2.60
CA TYR A 793 42.57 -44.70 3.69
C TYR A 793 43.20 -45.42 4.88
N THR A 794 43.82 -44.66 5.78
CA THR A 794 44.32 -45.14 7.07
C THR A 794 43.60 -44.39 8.18
N LEU A 795 42.90 -45.10 9.06
CA LEU A 795 42.33 -44.49 10.26
C LEU A 795 43.42 -44.24 11.30
N VAL A 796 43.39 -43.06 11.90
CA VAL A 796 44.31 -42.69 12.97
C VAL A 796 43.57 -42.18 14.21
N ASP A 797 44.08 -42.50 15.40
CA ASP A 797 43.54 -42.02 16.67
C ASP A 797 43.80 -40.52 16.88
N GLY A 798 43.40 -39.93 18.02
CA GLY A 798 43.63 -38.51 18.34
C GLY A 798 45.12 -38.10 18.42
N GLU A 799 46.03 -39.04 18.66
CA GLU A 799 47.49 -38.81 18.68
C GLU A 799 48.12 -39.00 17.28
N GLY A 800 47.35 -39.46 16.30
CA GLY A 800 47.80 -39.70 14.92
C GLY A 800 48.43 -41.09 14.73
N LYS A 801 48.27 -42.02 15.67
CA LYS A 801 48.71 -43.41 15.51
C LYS A 801 47.69 -44.19 14.70
N GLU A 802 48.17 -45.07 13.82
CA GLU A 802 47.31 -45.93 13.01
C GLU A 802 46.50 -46.86 13.90
N VAL A 803 45.19 -46.91 13.65
CA VAL A 803 44.27 -47.84 14.30
C VAL A 803 43.94 -48.92 13.29
N LEU A 804 44.25 -50.17 13.63
CA LEU A 804 43.84 -51.31 12.80
C LEU A 804 42.31 -51.40 12.88
N GLU A 805 41.64 -51.26 11.73
CA GLU A 805 40.25 -51.70 11.63
C GLU A 805 40.24 -53.22 11.90
N GLU A 806 39.37 -53.67 12.82
CA GLU A 806 39.13 -55.11 12.97
C GLU A 806 38.54 -55.62 11.64
N GLU A 807 39.31 -56.41 10.90
CA GLU A 807 38.82 -57.08 9.68
C GLU A 807 37.57 -57.91 10.02
N GLU A 808 36.43 -57.56 9.43
CA GLU A 808 35.25 -58.42 9.53
C GLU A 808 35.53 -59.79 8.87
N PRO A 809 35.09 -60.90 9.48
CA PRO A 809 35.43 -62.26 9.06
C PRO A 809 34.66 -62.66 7.80
N GLY A 810 35.13 -62.20 6.63
CA GLY A 810 34.60 -62.58 5.32
C GLY A 810 35.65 -62.72 4.21
N GLN A 811 36.88 -62.23 4.41
CA GLN A 811 37.95 -62.25 3.40
C GLN A 811 38.92 -63.43 3.51
N ARG A 812 38.42 -64.63 3.83
CA ARG A 812 39.14 -65.88 3.51
C ARG A 812 38.48 -66.55 2.32
N GLY A 813 39.05 -66.37 1.14
CA GLY A 813 38.61 -67.06 -0.07
C GLY A 813 39.58 -66.91 -1.24
N ASN A 814 40.43 -67.94 -1.40
CA ASN A 814 41.14 -68.35 -2.62
C ASN A 814 42.46 -67.64 -2.99
N LEU A 815 43.52 -68.09 -2.31
CA LEU A 815 44.85 -68.26 -2.91
C LEU A 815 45.32 -69.69 -2.61
N LEU A 816 44.89 -70.64 -3.46
CA LEU A 816 45.51 -71.95 -3.68
C LEU A 816 45.19 -72.40 -5.12
N GLU A 817 46.01 -71.91 -6.05
CA GLU A 817 46.65 -72.54 -7.23
C GLU A 817 47.01 -71.50 -8.29
#